data_AF-A0A1N6K6S5-F1
#
_entry.id   AF-A0A1N6K6S5-F1
#
_cell.length_a   1.000
_cell.length_b   1.000
_cell.length_c   1.000
_cell.angle_alpha   90.00
_cell.angle_beta   90.00
_cell.angle_gamma   90.00
#
_symmetry.space_group_name_H-M   'P 1'
#
loop_
_entity.id
_entity.type
_entity.pdbx_description
1 polymer ?
#
loop_
_entity_poly.entity_id
_entity_poly.type
_entity_poly.pdbx_seq_one_letter_code
_entity_poly.pdbx_strand_id
1 'polypeptide(L)'
;MRIIPFLFIVLFFSCKNDTYEHWSTYNGTKAGLKYSSLKQIDTSNVQQLTVAWEYHTGDVDTANHSQIQCNPIMVNNVLYVISPQLKLAALDAATGQQKWVFDPWAAGKKEKNLNNLRGLTYWEDEKDKRLFYTAGPHLYAVDALSGRSALTFGDSGRIDLHNDLGEAAKDMYVITTSPGMIYKDQIIIGSRVSERSDAAPGHIRSYDVHTGKLRWIFHTIPQPGEEGYDKWDNPEVYKHLGGANSWSGFSLDEERGILFAPTGSVSFDFYGGMRQGANLFANSLLALDANTGKRIWHFQHIHHDVWDRDLPAPPVLVTVTHNGKKVDAAAQITKSGYVLLFDRVNGTPLFPIEERAVPTQSELTGEKLWPTQPYPVLPAPFTRQLMKESDLNFLLPDSSFKDVKERWTHYKKDHMFEPPSKQGTVVFPGLDGGAEWGGPAVDPETGILYVNANEMPWVVEIVDLREKPAAKETNLQAGKRLYRNHCMSCHGPDREGGGNYPALLNVSSKYTTEQFIQLVNTGRRMMPGFKRLQEEEKQAIAAFILDLKPKQTLAYKGPQQPVDSFRNLPYAMTGYNKFLSKEGHPAISPPWGTLSAIDLNTGKYLWRDTLGEDPAFKGRGIKTGTENYGAPVVTAGGLLFIAATKDGKMRAFNKRTGQLLWETTLPAAGFATPAIYMVNGKQYVVIACGGGKLNTASGDSYVAFALK
;
A
#
# COMPACT_ATOMS: atom_id res chain seq x y z
N MET A 1 30.75 -20.91 63.18
CA MET A 1 29.57 -20.36 62.47
C MET A 1 29.91 -18.97 61.96
N ARG A 2 30.15 -18.82 60.65
CA ARG A 2 30.41 -17.51 60.01
C ARG A 2 29.09 -17.00 59.43
N ILE A 3 28.71 -15.78 59.80
CA ILE A 3 27.55 -15.06 59.28
C ILE A 3 27.98 -14.38 57.97
N ILE A 4 27.27 -14.67 56.88
CA ILE A 4 27.45 -14.04 55.56
C ILE A 4 26.32 -13.01 55.40
N PRO A 5 26.58 -11.74 55.05
CA PRO A 5 25.52 -10.79 54.77
C PRO A 5 25.08 -10.96 53.31
N PHE A 6 23.78 -11.17 53.11
CA PHE A 6 23.13 -11.13 51.80
C PHE A 6 23.05 -9.68 51.31
N LEU A 7 23.77 -9.38 50.24
CA LEU A 7 23.69 -8.11 49.52
C LEU A 7 22.47 -8.16 48.58
N PHE A 8 21.41 -7.41 48.91
CA PHE A 8 20.27 -7.23 48.00
C PHE A 8 20.69 -6.29 46.86
N ILE A 9 20.92 -6.85 45.67
CA ILE A 9 21.07 -6.06 44.44
C ILE A 9 19.67 -5.73 43.94
N VAL A 10 19.23 -4.49 44.17
CA VAL A 10 18.02 -3.93 43.54
C VAL A 10 18.38 -3.57 42.11
N LEU A 11 17.99 -4.44 41.16
CA LEU A 11 18.02 -4.14 39.74
C LEU A 11 16.95 -3.08 39.45
N PHE A 12 17.37 -1.82 39.36
CA PHE A 12 16.56 -0.78 38.72
C PHE A 12 16.48 -1.10 37.23
N PHE A 13 15.37 -1.69 36.79
CA PHE A 13 14.96 -1.61 35.40
C PHE A 13 14.70 -0.13 35.10
N SER A 14 15.67 0.53 34.49
CA SER A 14 15.46 1.82 33.84
C SER A 14 14.59 1.56 32.61
N CYS A 15 13.27 1.65 32.76
CA CYS A 15 12.39 1.87 31.62
C CYS A 15 12.89 3.14 30.93
N LYS A 16 13.55 2.99 29.78
CA LYS A 16 13.73 4.12 28.86
C LYS A 16 12.31 4.54 28.47
N ASN A 17 11.83 5.62 29.09
CA ASN A 17 10.68 6.37 28.62
C ASN A 17 11.10 6.98 27.28
N ASP A 18 10.98 6.22 26.19
CA ASP A 18 10.86 6.81 24.86
C ASP A 18 9.53 7.56 24.86
N THR A 19 9.60 8.84 25.22
CA THR A 19 8.44 9.71 25.21
C THR A 19 8.03 9.83 23.75
N TYR A 20 6.80 9.43 23.42
CA TYR A 20 6.18 9.51 22.08
C TYR A 20 5.97 10.99 21.62
N GLU A 21 6.93 11.86 21.93
CA GLU A 21 6.94 13.31 21.72
C GLU A 21 7.62 13.69 20.41
N HIS A 22 8.36 12.75 19.81
CA HIS A 22 9.09 12.93 18.57
C HIS A 22 8.46 12.11 17.43
N TRP A 23 8.73 12.56 16.20
CA TRP A 23 8.27 11.89 14.97
C TRP A 23 9.45 11.62 14.04
N SER A 24 10.53 11.04 14.59
CA SER A 24 11.79 10.81 13.89
C SER A 24 11.74 9.62 12.91
N THR A 25 10.69 8.79 13.02
CA THR A 25 10.49 7.59 12.20
C THR A 25 9.16 7.67 11.47
N TYR A 26 9.08 7.07 10.28
CA TYR A 26 7.82 6.81 9.60
C TYR A 26 6.81 6.14 10.56
N ASN A 27 5.55 6.58 10.54
CA ASN A 27 4.50 6.19 11.49
C ASN A 27 4.78 6.53 12.96
N GLY A 28 5.65 7.50 13.22
CA GLY A 28 5.99 8.05 14.54
C GLY A 28 7.00 7.21 15.32
N THR A 29 6.92 5.89 15.23
CA THR A 29 7.84 4.95 15.88
C THR A 29 8.07 3.73 15.00
N LYS A 30 9.14 2.98 15.26
CA LYS A 30 9.39 1.68 14.60
C LYS A 30 8.31 0.63 14.89
N ALA A 31 7.59 0.77 16.02
CA ALA A 31 6.41 -0.04 16.35
C ALA A 31 5.18 0.31 15.49
N GLY A 32 5.19 1.44 14.77
CA GLY A 32 4.12 1.84 13.86
C GLY A 32 2.87 2.38 14.54
N LEU A 33 2.94 2.75 15.82
CA LEU A 33 1.77 3.14 16.65
C LEU A 33 0.97 4.32 16.10
N LYS A 34 1.61 5.27 15.39
CA LYS A 34 1.01 6.56 15.02
C LYS A 34 0.36 7.24 16.24
N TYR A 35 1.10 7.25 17.34
CA TYR A 35 0.69 7.84 18.61
C TYR A 35 1.66 8.95 18.98
N SER A 36 1.14 10.02 19.56
CA SER A 36 1.94 11.04 20.22
C SER A 36 1.51 11.25 21.67
N SER A 37 2.48 11.29 22.59
CA SER A 37 2.24 11.61 24.00
C SER A 37 2.04 13.11 24.25
N LEU A 38 2.13 13.95 23.20
CA LEU A 38 1.90 15.39 23.31
C LEU A 38 0.42 15.69 23.61
N LYS A 39 0.24 16.67 24.49
CA LYS A 39 -1.06 17.05 25.07
C LYS A 39 -1.32 18.56 25.07
N GLN A 40 -0.50 19.36 24.37
CA GLN A 40 -0.76 20.80 24.27
C GLN A 40 -2.03 21.06 23.46
N ILE A 41 -2.26 20.28 22.41
CA ILE A 41 -3.51 20.26 21.66
C ILE A 41 -4.36 19.11 22.21
N ASP A 42 -5.53 19.43 22.74
CA ASP A 42 -6.44 18.49 23.38
C ASP A 42 -7.92 18.76 23.02
N THR A 43 -8.83 17.96 23.57
CA THR A 43 -10.27 18.07 23.30
C THR A 43 -10.90 19.40 23.71
N SER A 44 -10.27 20.18 24.58
CA SER A 44 -10.77 21.48 25.07
C SER A 44 -10.37 22.66 24.17
N ASN A 45 -9.28 22.53 23.42
CA ASN A 45 -8.68 23.65 22.69
C ASN A 45 -8.48 23.39 21.18
N VAL A 46 -8.72 22.17 20.68
CA VAL A 46 -8.52 21.82 19.25
C VAL A 46 -9.24 22.74 18.27
N GLN A 47 -10.36 23.35 18.67
CA GLN A 47 -11.10 24.31 17.85
C GLN A 47 -10.33 25.61 17.56
N GLN A 48 -9.25 25.87 18.30
CA GLN A 48 -8.41 27.06 18.15
C GLN A 48 -7.24 26.85 17.17
N LEU A 49 -7.12 25.66 16.59
CA LEU A 49 -6.08 25.37 15.60
C LEU A 49 -6.17 26.30 14.38
N THR A 50 -5.03 26.85 13.99
CA THR A 50 -4.86 27.62 12.77
C THR A 50 -3.68 27.10 11.96
N VAL A 51 -3.65 27.40 10.66
CA VAL A 51 -2.46 27.15 9.82
C VAL A 51 -1.29 27.94 10.41
N ALA A 52 -0.24 27.23 10.78
CA ALA A 52 1.01 27.79 11.28
C ALA A 52 1.95 28.16 10.12
N TRP A 53 2.03 27.28 9.12
CA TRP A 53 2.76 27.50 7.88
C TRP A 53 2.27 26.55 6.78
N GLU A 54 2.54 26.91 5.53
CA GLU A 54 2.34 26.10 4.35
C GLU A 54 3.60 26.13 3.47
N TYR A 55 4.02 24.97 2.97
CA TYR A 55 5.16 24.84 2.07
C TYR A 55 4.72 24.21 0.75
N HIS A 56 4.99 24.88 -0.37
CA HIS A 56 4.78 24.35 -1.72
C HIS A 56 6.08 23.80 -2.29
N THR A 57 6.02 22.57 -2.80
CA THR A 57 7.19 21.91 -3.40
C THR A 57 7.51 22.43 -4.82
N GLY A 58 6.57 23.11 -5.48
CA GLY A 58 6.71 23.61 -6.85
C GLY A 58 6.59 22.52 -7.92
N ASP A 59 6.08 21.35 -7.55
CA ASP A 59 6.13 20.12 -8.35
C ASP A 59 4.73 19.58 -8.73
N VAL A 60 3.71 20.42 -8.65
CA VAL A 60 2.33 20.07 -9.03
C VAL A 60 2.24 19.54 -10.47
N ASP A 61 1.61 18.38 -10.62
CA ASP A 61 1.27 17.73 -11.89
C ASP A 61 -0.03 18.33 -12.46
N THR A 62 0.02 18.71 -13.74
CA THR A 62 -1.07 19.37 -14.47
C THR A 62 -2.22 18.44 -14.86
N ALA A 63 -2.10 17.13 -14.64
CA ALA A 63 -3.08 16.11 -14.98
C ALA A 63 -3.70 15.41 -13.74
N ASN A 64 -3.81 16.09 -12.60
CA ASN A 64 -4.46 15.59 -11.37
C ASN A 64 -3.85 14.30 -10.83
N HIS A 65 -2.59 14.40 -10.48
CA HIS A 65 -1.69 13.25 -10.47
C HIS A 65 -0.59 13.40 -9.41
N SER A 66 -0.58 14.50 -8.66
CA SER A 66 0.47 14.89 -7.72
C SER A 66 0.49 14.12 -6.40
N GLN A 67 0.11 12.83 -6.38
CA GLN A 67 -0.05 12.06 -5.14
C GLN A 67 1.18 12.14 -4.23
N ILE A 68 1.02 12.79 -3.07
CA ILE A 68 1.99 12.79 -1.98
C ILE A 68 1.40 11.92 -0.87
N GLN A 69 1.97 10.73 -0.68
CA GLN A 69 1.58 9.81 0.40
C GLN A 69 2.51 9.91 1.62
N CYS A 70 3.46 10.86 1.57
CA CYS A 70 4.52 11.01 2.55
C CYS A 70 3.97 11.35 3.94
N ASN A 71 4.23 10.47 4.91
CA ASN A 71 4.28 10.81 6.32
C ASN A 71 5.67 11.41 6.60
N PRO A 72 5.78 12.72 6.81
CA PRO A 72 7.07 13.36 6.99
C PRO A 72 7.67 12.96 8.35
N ILE A 73 9.00 13.03 8.44
CA ILE A 73 9.73 12.79 9.69
C ILE A 73 10.35 14.09 10.17
N MET A 74 10.35 14.29 11.49
CA MET A 74 10.99 15.43 12.16
C MET A 74 12.15 14.93 13.00
N VAL A 75 13.35 15.40 12.68
CA VAL A 75 14.58 15.11 13.42
C VAL A 75 15.31 16.41 13.68
N ASN A 76 15.67 16.68 14.95
CA ASN A 76 16.46 17.86 15.33
C ASN A 76 15.91 19.20 14.77
N ASN A 77 14.60 19.43 14.91
CA ASN A 77 13.88 20.62 14.40
C ASN A 77 13.91 20.80 12.86
N VAL A 78 14.29 19.75 12.12
CA VAL A 78 14.21 19.70 10.66
C VAL A 78 13.10 18.73 10.27
N LEU A 79 12.17 19.21 9.46
CA LEU A 79 11.12 18.38 8.87
C LEU A 79 11.58 17.94 7.47
N TYR A 80 11.60 16.65 7.21
CA TYR A 80 11.94 16.11 5.91
C TYR A 80 10.70 15.66 5.16
N VAL A 81 10.57 16.14 3.92
CA VAL A 81 9.37 15.99 3.09
C VAL A 81 9.73 15.53 1.67
N ILE A 82 8.76 14.93 0.97
CA ILE A 82 8.92 14.43 -0.39
C ILE A 82 7.92 15.14 -1.33
N SER A 83 8.38 15.60 -2.48
CA SER A 83 7.54 16.22 -3.51
C SER A 83 6.82 15.20 -4.40
N PRO A 84 5.80 15.60 -5.18
CA PRO A 84 5.18 14.75 -6.20
C PRO A 84 6.16 14.17 -7.25
N GLN A 85 7.32 14.82 -7.44
CA GLN A 85 8.38 14.37 -8.35
C GLN A 85 9.52 13.67 -7.62
N LEU A 86 9.33 13.28 -6.34
CA LEU A 86 10.31 12.57 -5.52
C LEU A 86 11.56 13.39 -5.18
N LYS A 87 11.47 14.71 -5.20
CA LYS A 87 12.50 15.56 -4.59
C LYS A 87 12.39 15.47 -3.08
N LEU A 88 13.52 15.36 -2.41
CA LEU A 88 13.62 15.37 -0.96
C LEU A 88 13.95 16.79 -0.50
N ALA A 89 13.13 17.37 0.38
CA ALA A 89 13.38 18.69 0.94
C ALA A 89 13.53 18.62 2.45
N ALA A 90 14.44 19.44 2.98
CA ALA A 90 14.55 19.71 4.41
C ALA A 90 13.97 21.09 4.70
N LEU A 91 13.05 21.15 5.65
CA LEU A 91 12.39 22.36 6.08
C LEU A 91 12.72 22.64 7.56
N ASP A 92 12.76 23.91 7.92
CA ASP A 92 12.64 24.30 9.32
C ASP A 92 11.25 23.90 9.84
N ALA A 93 11.20 23.04 10.85
CA ALA A 93 9.95 22.44 11.30
C ALA A 93 8.99 23.44 11.97
N ALA A 94 9.49 24.58 12.47
CA ALA A 94 8.65 25.61 13.10
C ALA A 94 8.05 26.58 12.08
N THR A 95 8.73 26.81 10.95
CA THR A 95 8.39 27.89 10.00
C THR A 95 8.04 27.39 8.59
N GLY A 96 8.35 26.14 8.25
CA GLY A 96 8.20 25.62 6.89
C GLY A 96 9.26 26.14 5.90
N GLN A 97 10.24 26.93 6.36
CA GLN A 97 11.26 27.50 5.48
C GLN A 97 12.20 26.40 4.95
N GLN A 98 12.35 26.34 3.64
CA GLN A 98 13.25 25.39 2.98
C GLN A 98 14.71 25.67 3.33
N LYS A 99 15.41 24.64 3.82
CA LYS A 99 16.86 24.65 4.08
C LYS A 99 17.64 24.17 2.87
N TRP A 100 17.24 23.05 2.29
CA TRP A 100 17.83 22.49 1.08
C TRP A 100 16.84 21.57 0.34
N VAL A 101 17.12 21.28 -0.93
CA VAL A 101 16.40 20.30 -1.75
C VAL A 101 17.41 19.41 -2.46
N PHE A 102 17.17 18.11 -2.39
CA PHE A 102 17.84 17.09 -3.18
C PHE A 102 16.92 16.67 -4.34
N ASP A 103 17.41 16.80 -5.56
CA ASP A 103 16.71 16.36 -6.77
C ASP A 103 17.38 15.08 -7.32
N PRO A 104 16.73 13.90 -7.24
CA PRO A 104 17.32 12.64 -7.69
C PRO A 104 17.51 12.59 -9.23
N TRP A 105 16.97 13.57 -9.95
CA TRP A 105 17.00 13.66 -11.42
C TRP A 105 18.03 14.66 -11.95
N ALA A 106 18.75 15.38 -11.09
CA ALA A 106 19.65 16.47 -11.49
C ALA A 106 20.78 16.03 -12.44
N ALA A 107 21.27 14.79 -12.31
CA ALA A 107 22.43 14.27 -13.03
C ALA A 107 22.10 13.57 -14.38
N GLY A 108 20.84 13.52 -14.83
CA GLY A 108 20.47 12.73 -16.00
C GLY A 108 19.21 13.15 -16.75
N LYS A 109 18.86 12.41 -17.82
CA LYS A 109 17.54 12.51 -18.46
C LYS A 109 16.51 12.05 -17.43
N LYS A 110 15.66 12.96 -16.95
CA LYS A 110 14.56 12.72 -16.00
C LYS A 110 13.95 11.32 -16.22
N GLU A 111 14.27 10.37 -15.35
CA GLU A 111 13.61 9.07 -15.41
C GLU A 111 12.13 9.32 -15.12
N LYS A 112 11.27 8.91 -16.05
CA LYS A 112 9.83 9.22 -15.97
C LYS A 112 9.07 8.26 -15.05
N ASN A 113 9.78 7.30 -14.43
CA ASN A 113 9.29 6.34 -13.45
C ASN A 113 9.19 6.97 -12.07
N LEU A 114 8.20 7.84 -11.91
CA LEU A 114 7.82 8.37 -10.61
C LEU A 114 7.02 7.31 -9.87
N ASN A 115 7.58 6.65 -8.86
CA ASN A 115 6.81 5.85 -7.90
C ASN A 115 6.01 6.76 -6.96
N ASN A 116 4.96 6.22 -6.32
CA ASN A 116 4.41 6.84 -5.12
C ASN A 116 5.36 6.54 -3.95
N LEU A 117 5.50 7.46 -2.99
CA LEU A 117 6.35 7.26 -1.83
C LEU A 117 5.65 7.71 -0.54
N ARG A 118 5.68 6.85 0.48
CA ARG A 118 4.98 7.03 1.76
C ARG A 118 5.81 7.68 2.85
N GLY A 119 7.11 7.84 2.64
CA GLY A 119 8.00 8.45 3.60
C GLY A 119 9.47 8.20 3.27
N LEU A 120 10.30 8.41 4.27
CA LEU A 120 11.74 8.22 4.23
C LEU A 120 12.24 7.75 5.61
N THR A 121 13.52 7.40 5.69
CA THR A 121 14.11 6.92 6.94
C THR A 121 15.37 7.70 7.26
N TYR A 122 15.56 8.00 8.55
CA TYR A 122 16.77 8.63 9.08
C TYR A 122 17.64 7.60 9.79
N TRP A 123 18.95 7.76 9.66
CA TRP A 123 19.96 7.00 10.39
C TRP A 123 21.07 7.95 10.81
N GLU A 124 21.63 7.75 12.01
CA GLU A 124 22.81 8.46 12.46
C GLU A 124 23.73 7.58 13.30
N ASP A 125 25.02 7.91 13.26
CA ASP A 125 26.00 7.54 14.27
C ASP A 125 26.75 8.80 14.74
N GLU A 126 27.86 8.63 15.47
CA GLU A 126 28.65 9.76 15.98
C GLU A 126 29.26 10.64 14.87
N LYS A 127 29.39 10.12 13.64
CA LYS A 127 30.14 10.74 12.54
C LYS A 127 29.28 11.11 11.34
N ASP A 128 28.12 10.47 11.19
CA ASP A 128 27.35 10.51 9.95
C ASP A 128 25.84 10.55 10.22
N LYS A 129 25.11 11.24 9.34
CA LYS A 129 23.67 11.47 9.43
C LYS A 129 23.08 11.35 8.04
N ARG A 130 22.30 10.30 7.81
CA ARG A 130 21.79 9.95 6.48
C ARG A 130 20.28 9.86 6.44
N LEU A 131 19.74 10.26 5.31
CA LEU A 131 18.37 10.01 4.90
C LEU A 131 18.36 8.99 3.78
N PHE A 132 17.45 8.03 3.87
CA PHE A 132 17.25 7.00 2.86
C PHE A 132 15.84 7.09 2.29
N TYR A 133 15.74 7.08 0.97
CA TYR A 133 14.46 7.06 0.26
C TYR A 133 14.64 6.53 -1.16
N THR A 134 13.55 6.16 -1.82
CA THR A 134 13.61 5.57 -3.16
C THR A 134 13.01 6.48 -4.22
N ALA A 135 13.71 6.61 -5.35
CA ALA A 135 13.20 7.26 -6.54
C ALA A 135 13.44 6.36 -7.77
N GLY A 136 12.35 5.94 -8.41
CA GLY A 136 12.37 4.88 -9.41
C GLY A 136 12.86 3.56 -8.80
N PRO A 137 13.76 2.82 -9.47
CA PRO A 137 14.31 1.58 -8.95
C PRO A 137 15.48 1.78 -7.98
N HIS A 138 15.86 3.03 -7.68
CA HIS A 138 17.06 3.31 -6.90
C HIS A 138 16.73 3.64 -5.44
N LEU A 139 17.50 3.09 -4.51
CA LEU A 139 17.58 3.54 -3.12
C LEU A 139 18.72 4.54 -2.99
N TYR A 140 18.38 5.76 -2.59
CA TYR A 140 19.33 6.86 -2.39
C TYR A 140 19.70 7.00 -0.91
N ALA A 141 20.95 7.39 -0.67
CA ALA A 141 21.44 7.86 0.61
C ALA A 141 21.86 9.33 0.47
N VAL A 142 21.29 10.20 1.32
CA VAL A 142 21.50 11.64 1.28
C VAL A 142 22.00 12.12 2.64
N ASP A 143 23.03 12.94 2.68
CA ASP A 143 23.50 13.59 3.90
C ASP A 143 22.42 14.52 4.45
N ALA A 144 22.00 14.28 5.69
CA ALA A 144 20.82 14.93 6.29
C ALA A 144 21.02 16.43 6.57
N LEU A 145 22.28 16.89 6.64
CA LEU A 145 22.63 18.27 6.96
C LEU A 145 22.71 19.14 5.70
N SER A 146 23.36 18.64 4.65
CA SER A 146 23.66 19.38 3.43
C SER A 146 22.74 19.07 2.25
N GLY A 147 22.01 17.95 2.29
CA GLY A 147 21.17 17.51 1.17
C GLY A 147 21.96 16.95 -0.02
N ARG A 148 23.25 16.65 0.15
CA ARG A 148 24.10 16.07 -0.90
C ARG A 148 24.08 14.54 -0.86
N SER A 149 24.32 13.88 -1.99
CA SER A 149 24.47 12.42 -2.02
C SER A 149 25.57 11.94 -1.07
N ALA A 150 25.27 10.91 -0.27
CA ALA A 150 26.25 10.26 0.57
C ALA A 150 27.13 9.32 -0.29
N LEU A 151 28.19 9.87 -0.88
CA LEU A 151 28.99 9.23 -1.95
C LEU A 151 29.60 7.86 -1.58
N THR A 152 29.68 7.52 -0.30
CA THR A 152 30.18 6.22 0.17
C THR A 152 29.17 5.09 0.02
N PHE A 153 27.91 5.40 -0.24
CA PHE A 153 26.83 4.42 -0.39
C PHE A 153 26.65 3.99 -1.84
N GLY A 154 26.84 2.70 -2.13
CA GLY A 154 26.61 2.11 -3.44
C GLY A 154 27.41 2.79 -4.56
N ASP A 155 26.76 3.02 -5.69
CA ASP A 155 27.28 3.84 -6.77
C ASP A 155 26.90 5.30 -6.54
N SER A 156 27.87 6.08 -6.03
CA SER A 156 27.77 7.54 -5.92
C SER A 156 26.56 8.05 -5.12
N GLY A 157 26.18 7.31 -4.06
CA GLY A 157 25.07 7.65 -3.17
C GLY A 157 23.76 6.92 -3.45
N ARG A 158 23.76 5.86 -4.27
CA ARG A 158 22.58 5.02 -4.52
C ARG A 158 22.92 3.58 -4.86
N ILE A 159 21.93 2.69 -4.70
CA ILE A 159 21.96 1.33 -5.24
C ILE A 159 20.75 1.10 -6.15
N ASP A 160 20.89 0.24 -7.16
CA ASP A 160 19.78 -0.25 -7.99
C ASP A 160 19.11 -1.46 -7.31
N LEU A 161 17.81 -1.39 -7.07
CA LEU A 161 17.04 -2.44 -6.41
C LEU A 161 16.77 -3.66 -7.30
N HIS A 162 17.21 -3.68 -8.56
CA HIS A 162 17.27 -4.92 -9.35
C HIS A 162 18.46 -5.81 -8.94
N ASN A 163 19.48 -5.23 -8.30
CA ASN A 163 20.63 -5.99 -7.82
C ASN A 163 20.15 -7.09 -6.87
N ASP A 164 20.81 -8.26 -6.93
CA ASP A 164 20.53 -9.42 -6.08
C ASP A 164 19.16 -10.11 -6.31
N LEU A 165 18.38 -9.71 -7.33
CA LEU A 165 17.13 -10.39 -7.73
C LEU A 165 17.32 -11.42 -8.86
N GLY A 166 18.57 -11.62 -9.30
CA GLY A 166 18.92 -12.50 -10.42
C GLY A 166 18.77 -11.85 -11.80
N GLU A 167 19.42 -12.44 -12.81
CA GLU A 167 19.47 -11.88 -14.17
C GLU A 167 18.06 -11.72 -14.80
N ALA A 168 17.15 -12.62 -14.46
CA ALA A 168 15.78 -12.57 -14.90
C ALA A 168 14.98 -11.39 -14.32
N ALA A 169 15.52 -10.57 -13.42
CA ALA A 169 14.83 -9.40 -12.88
C ALA A 169 15.29 -8.06 -13.47
N LYS A 170 16.42 -8.01 -14.18
CA LYS A 170 17.11 -6.77 -14.61
C LYS A 170 16.25 -5.74 -15.34
N ASP A 171 15.29 -6.21 -16.15
CA ASP A 171 14.39 -5.36 -16.94
C ASP A 171 12.94 -5.38 -16.44
N MET A 172 12.69 -6.02 -15.30
CA MET A 172 11.35 -6.08 -14.71
C MET A 172 11.01 -4.79 -13.97
N TYR A 173 9.75 -4.60 -13.64
CA TYR A 173 9.32 -3.46 -12.84
C TYR A 173 9.63 -3.70 -11.36
N VAL A 174 10.58 -2.94 -10.81
CA VAL A 174 10.92 -2.92 -9.38
C VAL A 174 10.95 -1.49 -8.89
N ILE A 175 10.09 -1.18 -7.92
CA ILE A 175 10.12 0.09 -7.19
C ILE A 175 9.88 -0.18 -5.70
N THR A 176 9.95 0.86 -4.88
CA THR A 176 9.54 0.79 -3.47
C THR A 176 8.59 1.93 -3.14
N THR A 177 7.51 1.63 -2.42
CA THR A 177 6.48 2.60 -2.02
C THR A 177 6.54 2.98 -0.55
N SER A 178 6.97 2.06 0.33
CA SER A 178 7.15 2.31 1.76
C SER A 178 8.64 2.51 2.11
N PRO A 179 8.96 3.38 3.07
CA PRO A 179 10.36 3.57 3.49
C PRO A 179 10.97 2.30 4.07
N GLY A 180 12.29 2.17 3.96
CA GLY A 180 13.04 1.05 4.55
C GLY A 180 13.10 1.13 6.08
N MET A 181 13.33 -0.01 6.72
CA MET A 181 13.48 -0.09 8.18
C MET A 181 14.95 -0.08 8.57
N ILE A 182 15.34 0.86 9.42
CA ILE A 182 16.69 0.91 9.99
C ILE A 182 16.75 0.03 11.24
N TYR A 183 17.74 -0.86 11.28
CA TYR A 183 18.12 -1.59 12.48
C TYR A 183 19.64 -1.60 12.59
N LYS A 184 20.19 -0.96 13.63
CA LYS A 184 21.64 -0.76 13.77
C LYS A 184 22.23 -0.06 12.53
N ASP A 185 23.19 -0.68 11.87
CA ASP A 185 23.97 -0.20 10.72
C ASP A 185 23.48 -0.78 9.38
N GLN A 186 22.20 -1.15 9.31
CA GLN A 186 21.60 -1.69 8.09
C GLN A 186 20.20 -1.14 7.83
N ILE A 187 19.87 -1.04 6.55
CA ILE A 187 18.56 -0.68 6.05
C ILE A 187 17.90 -1.90 5.39
N ILE A 188 16.68 -2.21 5.80
CA ILE A 188 15.89 -3.34 5.31
C ILE A 188 14.80 -2.81 4.37
N ILE A 189 14.70 -3.38 3.17
CA ILE A 189 13.88 -2.89 2.07
C ILE A 189 13.03 -4.03 1.49
N GLY A 190 11.75 -3.72 1.25
CA GLY A 190 10.83 -4.55 0.47
C GLY A 190 10.73 -4.03 -0.98
N SER A 191 9.67 -4.39 -1.69
CA SER A 191 9.46 -3.91 -3.06
C SER A 191 7.98 -3.85 -3.41
N ARG A 192 7.67 -3.10 -4.46
CA ARG A 192 6.46 -3.24 -5.26
C ARG A 192 6.86 -3.65 -6.67
N VAL A 193 6.22 -4.70 -7.16
CA VAL A 193 6.50 -5.32 -8.46
C VAL A 193 5.23 -5.29 -9.32
N SER A 194 5.28 -5.90 -10.52
CA SER A 194 4.09 -6.04 -11.37
C SER A 194 3.10 -7.02 -10.74
N GLU A 195 1.79 -6.79 -10.92
CA GLU A 195 0.71 -7.71 -10.53
C GLU A 195 0.43 -8.79 -11.62
N ARG A 196 1.38 -8.98 -12.56
CA ARG A 196 1.22 -9.83 -13.77
C ARG A 196 2.37 -10.84 -13.89
N SER A 197 2.42 -11.57 -15.00
CA SER A 197 3.44 -12.58 -15.35
C SER A 197 4.87 -12.12 -15.26
N ASP A 198 5.07 -10.82 -15.42
CA ASP A 198 6.36 -10.17 -15.48
C ASP A 198 6.78 -9.58 -14.13
N ALA A 199 6.12 -9.98 -13.04
CA ALA A 199 6.51 -9.67 -11.68
C ALA A 199 7.96 -10.11 -11.40
N ALA A 200 8.72 -9.20 -10.82
CA ALA A 200 10.02 -9.54 -10.23
C ALA A 200 9.83 -10.28 -8.89
N PRO A 201 10.85 -11.02 -8.42
CA PRO A 201 10.83 -11.60 -7.09
C PRO A 201 10.63 -10.52 -6.01
N GLY A 202 9.70 -10.75 -5.08
CA GLY A 202 9.37 -9.83 -4.00
C GLY A 202 10.26 -9.92 -2.76
N HIS A 203 11.52 -10.37 -2.92
CA HIS A 203 12.43 -10.68 -1.83
C HIS A 203 12.67 -9.49 -0.90
N ILE A 204 12.75 -9.77 0.40
CA ILE A 204 13.09 -8.77 1.43
C ILE A 204 14.62 -8.79 1.60
N ARG A 205 15.25 -7.62 1.54
CA ARG A 205 16.71 -7.50 1.49
C ARG A 205 17.20 -6.48 2.50
N SER A 206 18.38 -6.72 3.05
CA SER A 206 19.05 -5.77 3.93
C SER A 206 20.40 -5.35 3.36
N TYR A 207 20.69 -4.06 3.49
CA TYR A 207 21.90 -3.43 3.00
C TYR A 207 22.61 -2.67 4.12
N ASP A 208 23.93 -2.69 4.10
CA ASP A 208 24.76 -1.85 4.95
C ASP A 208 24.50 -0.35 4.69
N VAL A 209 24.21 0.44 5.73
CA VAL A 209 23.85 1.86 5.58
C VAL A 209 25.01 2.73 5.08
N HIS A 210 26.25 2.31 5.28
CA HIS A 210 27.43 3.06 4.88
C HIS A 210 27.77 2.83 3.41
N THR A 211 27.75 1.56 2.98
CA THR A 211 28.32 1.08 1.72
C THR A 211 27.28 0.60 0.71
N GLY A 212 26.05 0.30 1.12
CA GLY A 212 25.01 -0.26 0.26
C GLY A 212 25.22 -1.73 -0.11
N LYS A 213 26.18 -2.43 0.51
CA LYS A 213 26.40 -3.86 0.28
C LYS A 213 25.29 -4.71 0.89
N LEU A 214 24.83 -5.73 0.16
CA LEU A 214 23.85 -6.70 0.66
C LEU A 214 24.40 -7.43 1.90
N ARG A 215 23.59 -7.52 2.94
CA ARG A 215 23.88 -8.26 4.18
C ARG A 215 23.14 -9.58 4.24
N TRP A 216 21.86 -9.59 3.92
CA TRP A 216 21.04 -10.79 3.85
C TRP A 216 19.85 -10.59 2.91
N ILE A 217 19.29 -11.72 2.48
CA ILE A 217 18.09 -11.80 1.65
C ILE A 217 17.15 -12.87 2.23
N PHE A 218 15.86 -12.55 2.27
CA PHE A 218 14.78 -13.51 2.54
C PHE A 218 13.98 -13.73 1.26
N HIS A 219 13.99 -14.96 0.76
CA HIS A 219 13.22 -15.34 -0.43
C HIS A 219 11.75 -15.58 -0.05
N THR A 220 10.87 -14.66 -0.47
CA THR A 220 9.43 -14.72 -0.18
C THR A 220 8.68 -15.81 -0.98
N ILE A 221 9.22 -16.17 -2.14
CA ILE A 221 8.92 -17.44 -2.82
C ILE A 221 10.11 -18.36 -2.51
N PRO A 222 9.92 -19.41 -1.68
CA PRO A 222 11.00 -20.27 -1.24
C PRO A 222 11.72 -20.97 -2.39
N GLN A 223 13.02 -21.17 -2.23
CA GLN A 223 13.90 -21.92 -3.13
C GLN A 223 14.17 -23.34 -2.58
N PRO A 224 14.74 -24.26 -3.39
CA PRO A 224 15.06 -25.61 -2.93
C PRO A 224 15.90 -25.62 -1.65
N GLY A 225 15.43 -26.35 -0.64
CA GLY A 225 16.08 -26.44 0.68
C GLY A 225 15.61 -25.39 1.69
N GLU A 226 14.78 -24.44 1.28
CA GLU A 226 14.17 -23.45 2.18
C GLU A 226 12.81 -23.91 2.68
N GLU A 227 12.42 -23.41 3.85
CA GLU A 227 11.12 -23.72 4.43
C GLU A 227 9.97 -23.17 3.58
N GLY A 228 8.89 -23.94 3.46
CA GLY A 228 7.71 -23.57 2.67
C GLY A 228 7.79 -23.97 1.19
N TYR A 229 8.97 -24.39 0.71
CA TYR A 229 9.15 -24.89 -0.66
C TYR A 229 8.24 -26.09 -0.97
N ASP A 230 7.99 -26.95 0.02
CA ASP A 230 7.09 -28.12 -0.07
C ASP A 230 5.59 -27.76 -0.16
N LYS A 231 5.23 -26.47 -0.04
CA LYS A 231 3.85 -25.98 -0.13
C LYS A 231 3.44 -25.53 -1.54
N TRP A 232 4.30 -25.79 -2.52
CA TRP A 232 4.08 -25.51 -3.93
C TRP A 232 4.01 -26.83 -4.70
N ASP A 233 2.93 -27.03 -5.47
CA ASP A 233 2.76 -28.28 -6.23
C ASP A 233 3.79 -28.37 -7.37
N ASN A 234 4.24 -27.23 -7.90
CA ASN A 234 5.28 -27.17 -8.94
C ASN A 234 6.60 -26.62 -8.36
N PRO A 235 7.67 -27.43 -8.32
CA PRO A 235 8.94 -27.08 -7.70
C PRO A 235 9.73 -25.98 -8.45
N GLU A 236 9.36 -25.64 -9.69
CA GLU A 236 10.12 -24.73 -10.55
C GLU A 236 9.57 -23.30 -10.56
N VAL A 237 8.42 -23.05 -9.92
CA VAL A 237 7.70 -21.76 -9.95
C VAL A 237 8.57 -20.57 -9.56
N TYR A 238 9.49 -20.75 -8.59
CA TYR A 238 10.39 -19.71 -8.10
C TYR A 238 11.33 -19.15 -9.16
N LYS A 239 11.58 -19.88 -10.26
CA LYS A 239 12.41 -19.43 -11.38
C LYS A 239 11.66 -18.50 -12.34
N HIS A 240 10.32 -18.55 -12.32
CA HIS A 240 9.47 -17.95 -13.34
C HIS A 240 8.58 -16.85 -12.79
N LEU A 241 8.09 -17.01 -11.56
CA LEU A 241 7.09 -16.16 -10.93
C LEU A 241 7.71 -15.16 -9.94
N GLY A 242 7.02 -14.05 -9.77
CA GLY A 242 7.35 -13.00 -8.81
C GLY A 242 6.16 -12.65 -7.93
N GLY A 243 6.20 -11.48 -7.31
CA GLY A 243 5.23 -11.09 -6.28
C GLY A 243 5.66 -11.60 -4.90
N ALA A 244 4.70 -11.91 -4.03
CA ALA A 244 4.92 -12.14 -2.59
C ALA A 244 5.75 -11.02 -1.96
N ASN A 245 5.59 -9.79 -2.44
CA ASN A 245 6.43 -8.66 -2.11
C ASN A 245 5.91 -7.90 -0.88
N SER A 246 6.82 -7.31 -0.12
CA SER A 246 6.49 -6.45 1.02
C SER A 246 6.42 -4.98 0.59
N TRP A 247 5.36 -4.61 -0.14
CA TRP A 247 5.17 -3.22 -0.60
C TRP A 247 4.65 -2.30 0.50
N SER A 248 4.00 -2.85 1.52
CA SER A 248 3.34 -2.12 2.60
C SER A 248 4.33 -1.60 3.65
N GLY A 249 5.53 -2.15 3.73
CA GLY A 249 6.60 -1.72 4.63
C GLY A 249 6.70 -2.59 5.88
N PHE A 250 7.39 -2.10 6.91
CA PHE A 250 7.74 -2.90 8.08
C PHE A 250 7.39 -2.21 9.40
N SER A 251 7.25 -3.00 10.45
CA SER A 251 7.43 -2.56 11.84
C SER A 251 8.54 -3.38 12.50
N LEU A 252 9.10 -2.88 13.59
CA LEU A 252 10.27 -3.48 14.24
C LEU A 252 10.13 -3.40 15.76
N ASP A 253 10.24 -4.57 16.41
CA ASP A 253 10.60 -4.65 17.82
C ASP A 253 12.13 -4.54 17.90
N GLU A 254 12.61 -3.30 18.06
CA GLU A 254 14.03 -3.00 18.02
C GLU A 254 14.80 -3.64 19.17
N GLU A 255 14.20 -3.71 20.35
CA GLU A 255 14.81 -4.31 21.54
C GLU A 255 15.11 -5.80 21.31
N ARG A 256 14.14 -6.54 20.74
CA ARG A 256 14.30 -7.97 20.44
C ARG A 256 14.95 -8.25 19.08
N GLY A 257 15.07 -7.23 18.23
CA GLY A 257 15.56 -7.38 16.86
C GLY A 257 14.61 -8.19 15.97
N ILE A 258 13.30 -8.03 16.14
CA ILE A 258 12.28 -8.75 15.34
C ILE A 258 11.65 -7.77 14.35
N LEU A 259 11.86 -8.04 13.06
CA LEU A 259 11.23 -7.33 11.94
C LEU A 259 9.91 -8.01 11.58
N PHE A 260 8.84 -7.22 11.46
CA PHE A 260 7.55 -7.69 10.97
C PHE A 260 7.33 -7.23 9.53
N ALA A 261 7.13 -8.20 8.64
CA ALA A 261 7.04 -8.00 7.21
C ALA A 261 5.75 -8.63 6.63
N PRO A 262 4.70 -7.84 6.38
CA PRO A 262 3.58 -8.27 5.55
C PRO A 262 4.00 -8.55 4.10
N THR A 263 3.47 -9.62 3.50
CA THR A 263 3.65 -9.92 2.07
C THR A 263 2.32 -9.87 1.31
N GLY A 264 2.41 -9.49 0.04
CA GLY A 264 1.31 -9.53 -0.91
C GLY A 264 1.10 -10.91 -1.55
N SER A 265 0.20 -10.95 -2.52
CA SER A 265 -0.09 -12.12 -3.33
C SER A 265 1.05 -12.48 -4.29
N VAL A 266 1.06 -13.71 -4.78
CA VAL A 266 1.97 -14.12 -5.87
C VAL A 266 1.28 -13.84 -7.18
N SER A 267 1.99 -13.18 -8.09
CA SER A 267 1.43 -12.94 -9.41
C SER A 267 1.25 -14.28 -10.13
N PHE A 268 0.11 -14.53 -10.75
CA PHE A 268 -0.91 -13.57 -11.16
C PHE A 268 -2.04 -13.44 -10.17
N ASP A 269 -2.40 -12.23 -9.78
CA ASP A 269 -3.30 -11.99 -8.64
C ASP A 269 -4.70 -12.60 -8.80
N PHE A 270 -5.18 -12.80 -10.02
CA PHE A 270 -6.57 -13.20 -10.32
C PHE A 270 -6.72 -14.54 -11.05
N TYR A 271 -5.64 -15.31 -11.15
CA TYR A 271 -5.66 -16.67 -11.71
C TYR A 271 -4.51 -17.51 -11.15
N GLY A 272 -4.86 -18.64 -10.52
CA GLY A 272 -3.90 -19.46 -9.77
C GLY A 272 -3.33 -20.67 -10.51
N GLY A 273 -3.77 -20.98 -11.73
CA GLY A 273 -3.48 -22.28 -12.36
C GLY A 273 -2.01 -22.56 -12.69
N MET A 274 -1.15 -21.54 -12.73
CA MET A 274 0.31 -21.70 -12.92
C MET A 274 1.09 -21.77 -11.58
N ARG A 275 0.40 -21.62 -10.45
CA ARG A 275 0.96 -21.56 -9.09
C ARG A 275 0.07 -22.34 -8.12
N GLN A 276 -0.13 -23.62 -8.42
CA GLN A 276 -0.89 -24.52 -7.57
C GLN A 276 -0.15 -24.78 -6.24
N GLY A 277 -0.91 -25.01 -5.17
CA GLY A 277 -0.41 -25.10 -3.80
C GLY A 277 -0.88 -23.93 -2.94
N ALA A 278 -0.41 -23.88 -1.69
CA ALA A 278 -0.80 -22.83 -0.74
C ALA A 278 -0.13 -21.48 -1.04
N ASN A 279 0.94 -21.48 -1.86
CA ASN A 279 1.73 -20.31 -2.26
C ASN A 279 2.46 -19.63 -1.11
N LEU A 280 2.96 -20.40 -0.15
CA LEU A 280 3.69 -19.86 1.00
C LEU A 280 5.05 -19.27 0.56
N PHE A 281 5.47 -18.04 0.90
CA PHE A 281 4.99 -17.12 1.93
C PHE A 281 4.20 -15.91 1.39
N ALA A 282 3.37 -16.08 0.36
CA ALA A 282 2.42 -15.04 -0.06
C ALA A 282 1.37 -14.75 1.03
N ASN A 283 0.78 -13.55 1.01
CA ASN A 283 -0.32 -13.14 1.90
C ASN A 283 -0.04 -13.42 3.39
N SER A 284 1.21 -13.25 3.81
CA SER A 284 1.69 -13.67 5.12
C SER A 284 2.16 -12.48 5.95
N LEU A 285 1.96 -12.56 7.26
CA LEU A 285 2.74 -11.77 8.21
C LEU A 285 3.96 -12.59 8.61
N LEU A 286 5.15 -12.12 8.22
CA LEU A 286 6.43 -12.71 8.60
C LEU A 286 6.98 -12.00 9.84
N ALA A 287 7.55 -12.75 10.77
CA ALA A 287 8.45 -12.24 11.79
C ALA A 287 9.86 -12.78 11.51
N LEU A 288 10.80 -11.88 11.23
CA LEU A 288 12.16 -12.20 10.86
C LEU A 288 13.14 -11.65 11.90
N ASP A 289 14.23 -12.37 12.15
CA ASP A 289 15.38 -11.80 12.85
C ASP A 289 15.96 -10.68 11.99
N ALA A 290 15.98 -9.46 12.52
CA ALA A 290 16.37 -8.29 11.76
C ALA A 290 17.86 -8.31 11.38
N ASN A 291 18.74 -8.97 12.14
CA ASN A 291 20.18 -9.05 11.83
C ASN A 291 20.47 -9.99 10.66
N THR A 292 19.69 -11.05 10.51
CA THR A 292 20.03 -12.19 9.63
C THR A 292 18.98 -12.50 8.58
N GLY A 293 17.78 -11.94 8.68
CA GLY A 293 16.64 -12.26 7.80
C GLY A 293 16.02 -13.63 8.08
N LYS A 294 16.50 -14.38 9.08
CA LYS A 294 15.99 -15.72 9.39
C LYS A 294 14.56 -15.64 9.91
N ARG A 295 13.69 -16.53 9.42
CA ARG A 295 12.30 -16.65 9.87
C ARG A 295 12.25 -17.08 11.35
N ILE A 296 11.53 -16.32 12.15
CA ILE A 296 11.19 -16.68 13.54
C ILE A 296 9.83 -17.39 13.53
N TRP A 297 8.80 -16.71 13.04
CA TRP A 297 7.46 -17.26 12.85
C TRP A 297 6.78 -16.61 11.64
N HIS A 298 5.70 -17.19 11.16
CA HIS A 298 4.85 -16.57 10.14
C HIS A 298 3.39 -16.96 10.33
N PHE A 299 2.48 -16.17 9.77
CA PHE A 299 1.07 -16.52 9.63
C PHE A 299 0.59 -16.15 8.23
N GLN A 300 0.12 -17.13 7.45
CA GLN A 300 -0.48 -16.91 6.14
C GLN A 300 -1.99 -16.68 6.31
N HIS A 301 -2.49 -15.51 5.94
CA HIS A 301 -3.91 -15.16 6.15
C HIS A 301 -4.82 -15.48 4.96
N ILE A 302 -4.24 -15.75 3.78
CA ILE A 302 -4.94 -16.22 2.58
C ILE A 302 -4.12 -17.34 1.97
N HIS A 303 -4.73 -18.51 1.81
CA HIS A 303 -4.15 -19.62 1.09
C HIS A 303 -4.52 -19.54 -0.39
N HIS A 304 -3.54 -19.70 -1.28
CA HIS A 304 -3.77 -19.67 -2.73
C HIS A 304 -4.61 -18.46 -3.19
N ASP A 305 -4.15 -17.25 -2.88
CA ASP A 305 -4.91 -16.03 -3.19
C ASP A 305 -5.20 -15.90 -4.69
N VAL A 306 -6.44 -15.57 -5.06
CA VAL A 306 -6.88 -15.20 -6.43
C VAL A 306 -7.72 -13.92 -6.42
N TRP A 307 -7.55 -13.07 -5.40
CA TRP A 307 -8.39 -11.92 -5.10
C TRP A 307 -7.63 -10.63 -4.76
N ASP A 308 -6.29 -10.61 -4.85
CA ASP A 308 -5.43 -9.49 -4.42
C ASP A 308 -5.72 -9.07 -2.95
N ARG A 309 -5.63 -10.05 -2.04
CA ARG A 309 -5.89 -9.89 -0.61
C ARG A 309 -4.59 -9.72 0.15
N ASP A 310 -3.79 -8.76 -0.29
CA ASP A 310 -2.54 -8.37 0.36
C ASP A 310 -2.77 -7.89 1.80
N LEU A 311 -1.73 -8.01 2.64
CA LEU A 311 -1.65 -7.27 3.89
C LEU A 311 -1.24 -5.81 3.59
N PRO A 312 -2.15 -4.83 3.75
CA PRO A 312 -1.98 -3.51 3.14
C PRO A 312 -1.01 -2.60 3.91
N ALA A 313 -0.74 -2.89 5.19
CA ALA A 313 0.12 -2.10 6.08
C ALA A 313 0.92 -3.03 7.01
N PRO A 314 2.08 -2.60 7.54
CA PRO A 314 2.77 -3.35 8.60
C PRO A 314 1.91 -3.41 9.87
N PRO A 315 2.09 -4.44 10.71
CA PRO A 315 1.35 -4.53 11.96
C PRO A 315 1.82 -3.45 12.92
N VAL A 316 0.92 -3.04 13.81
CA VAL A 316 1.28 -2.16 14.93
C VAL A 316 1.68 -3.01 16.13
N LEU A 317 2.81 -2.68 16.76
CA LEU A 317 3.33 -3.40 17.92
C LEU A 317 2.89 -2.71 19.20
N VAL A 318 2.13 -3.42 20.05
CA VAL A 318 1.50 -2.86 21.25
C VAL A 318 1.40 -3.91 22.35
N THR A 319 1.54 -3.50 23.60
CA THR A 319 1.27 -4.39 24.75
C THR A 319 -0.20 -4.32 25.13
N VAL A 320 -0.90 -5.45 25.12
CA VAL A 320 -2.32 -5.57 25.50
C VAL A 320 -2.47 -6.36 26.78
N THR A 321 -3.59 -6.20 27.47
CA THR A 321 -4.04 -7.07 28.55
C THR A 321 -5.01 -8.11 27.97
N HIS A 322 -4.55 -9.33 27.77
CA HIS A 322 -5.36 -10.43 27.25
C HIS A 322 -5.52 -11.52 28.32
N ASN A 323 -6.76 -11.88 28.66
CA ASN A 323 -7.09 -12.83 29.74
C ASN A 323 -6.37 -12.53 31.07
N GLY A 324 -6.31 -11.24 31.43
CA GLY A 324 -5.67 -10.77 32.67
C GLY A 324 -4.13 -10.73 32.64
N LYS A 325 -3.50 -11.09 31.51
CA LYS A 325 -2.04 -11.07 31.34
C LYS A 325 -1.61 -10.00 30.35
N LYS A 326 -0.47 -9.35 30.62
CA LYS A 326 0.17 -8.46 29.64
C LYS A 326 0.85 -9.31 28.57
N VAL A 327 0.58 -9.00 27.31
CA VAL A 327 1.15 -9.68 26.14
C VAL A 327 1.63 -8.62 25.15
N ASP A 328 2.89 -8.72 24.73
CA ASP A 328 3.44 -7.91 23.65
C ASP A 328 2.93 -8.45 22.32
N ALA A 329 2.07 -7.68 21.67
CA ALA A 329 1.30 -8.13 20.53
C ALA A 329 1.65 -7.40 19.23
N ALA A 330 1.40 -8.07 18.11
CA ALA A 330 1.39 -7.52 16.77
C ALA A 330 -0.06 -7.50 16.25
N ALA A 331 -0.60 -6.29 16.01
CA ALA A 331 -1.94 -6.07 15.51
C ALA A 331 -1.90 -5.77 14.00
N GLN A 332 -2.36 -6.72 13.18
CA GLN A 332 -2.34 -6.65 11.72
C GLN A 332 -3.75 -6.42 11.18
N ILE A 333 -3.96 -5.34 10.42
CA ILE A 333 -5.22 -5.16 9.68
C ILE A 333 -5.14 -5.81 8.30
N THR A 334 -6.27 -6.24 7.74
CA THR A 334 -6.31 -6.93 6.43
C THR A 334 -7.20 -6.21 5.42
N LYS A 335 -6.93 -6.41 4.11
CA LYS A 335 -7.84 -5.96 3.03
C LYS A 335 -9.24 -6.58 3.17
N SER A 336 -9.37 -7.74 3.81
CA SER A 336 -10.66 -8.37 4.11
C SER A 336 -11.44 -7.72 5.25
N GLY A 337 -10.85 -6.76 5.97
CA GLY A 337 -11.54 -6.03 7.04
C GLY A 337 -11.44 -6.68 8.42
N TYR A 338 -10.40 -7.48 8.67
CA TYR A 338 -10.13 -8.10 9.96
C TYR A 338 -8.95 -7.43 10.66
N VAL A 339 -8.96 -7.50 11.99
CA VAL A 339 -7.76 -7.31 12.82
C VAL A 339 -7.29 -8.70 13.25
N LEU A 340 -6.05 -9.04 12.97
CA LEU A 340 -5.36 -10.22 13.52
C LEU A 340 -4.48 -9.75 14.68
N LEU A 341 -4.47 -10.50 15.77
CA LEU A 341 -3.67 -10.15 16.95
C LEU A 341 -2.86 -11.36 17.40
N PHE A 342 -1.53 -11.22 17.38
CA PHE A 342 -0.59 -12.29 17.73
C PHE A 342 0.31 -11.85 18.87
N ASP A 343 0.73 -12.78 19.74
CA ASP A 343 1.96 -12.60 20.51
C ASP A 343 3.10 -12.37 19.52
N ARG A 344 3.76 -11.21 19.61
CA ARG A 344 4.71 -10.78 18.59
C ARG A 344 6.01 -11.58 18.60
N VAL A 345 6.30 -12.31 19.67
CA VAL A 345 7.54 -13.10 19.81
C VAL A 345 7.41 -14.47 19.17
N ASN A 346 6.25 -15.12 19.30
CA ASN A 346 6.06 -16.51 18.89
C ASN A 346 4.95 -16.73 17.84
N GLY A 347 4.15 -15.70 17.52
CA GLY A 347 3.09 -15.78 16.51
C GLY A 347 1.81 -16.47 16.98
N THR A 348 1.67 -16.78 18.28
CA THR A 348 0.44 -17.39 18.81
C THR A 348 -0.70 -16.38 18.71
N PRO A 349 -1.84 -16.74 18.08
CA PRO A 349 -2.98 -15.84 17.98
C PRO A 349 -3.60 -15.63 19.37
N LEU A 350 -3.92 -14.38 19.71
CA LEU A 350 -4.59 -14.04 20.98
C LEU A 350 -6.09 -14.27 20.91
N PHE A 351 -6.68 -14.22 19.72
CA PHE A 351 -8.08 -14.56 19.50
C PHE A 351 -8.19 -15.75 18.53
N PRO A 352 -9.25 -16.57 18.62
CA PRO A 352 -9.41 -17.72 17.74
C PRO A 352 -9.43 -17.33 16.26
N ILE A 353 -8.71 -18.11 15.46
CA ILE A 353 -8.74 -18.09 14.00
C ILE A 353 -9.10 -19.50 13.56
N GLU A 354 -10.22 -19.64 12.84
CA GLU A 354 -10.77 -20.93 12.41
C GLU A 354 -10.50 -21.17 10.94
N GLU A 355 -10.07 -22.37 10.55
CA GLU A 355 -10.10 -22.78 9.15
C GLU A 355 -11.54 -23.11 8.75
N ARG A 356 -12.08 -22.39 7.76
CA ARG A 356 -13.44 -22.62 7.26
C ARG A 356 -13.41 -22.96 5.78
N ALA A 357 -14.26 -23.91 5.38
CA ALA A 357 -14.43 -24.27 3.98
C ALA A 357 -14.93 -23.07 3.16
N VAL A 358 -14.40 -22.92 1.95
CA VAL A 358 -14.75 -21.85 1.01
C VAL A 358 -15.09 -22.42 -0.37
N PRO A 359 -15.75 -21.66 -1.27
CA PRO A 359 -15.96 -22.10 -2.64
C PRO A 359 -14.64 -22.41 -3.35
N THR A 360 -14.59 -23.54 -4.06
CA THR A 360 -13.38 -24.02 -4.76
C THR A 360 -13.63 -24.33 -6.23
N GLN A 361 -14.88 -24.28 -6.67
CA GLN A 361 -15.28 -24.62 -8.02
C GLN A 361 -14.94 -23.46 -8.96
N SER A 362 -13.93 -23.67 -9.81
CA SER A 362 -13.56 -22.74 -10.87
C SER A 362 -13.86 -23.34 -12.25
N GLU A 363 -14.30 -22.46 -13.17
CA GLU A 363 -14.46 -22.78 -14.59
C GLU A 363 -13.16 -22.54 -15.40
N LEU A 364 -12.15 -21.94 -14.76
CA LEU A 364 -10.88 -21.61 -15.39
C LEU A 364 -9.98 -22.85 -15.44
N THR A 365 -9.60 -23.26 -16.65
CA THR A 365 -8.82 -24.48 -16.88
C THR A 365 -7.48 -24.43 -16.14
N GLY A 366 -7.19 -25.45 -15.32
CA GLY A 366 -5.92 -25.56 -14.59
C GLY A 366 -5.92 -24.88 -13.22
N GLU A 367 -6.95 -24.12 -12.86
CA GLU A 367 -7.08 -23.53 -11.54
C GLU A 367 -7.47 -24.57 -10.48
N LYS A 368 -6.77 -24.55 -9.35
CA LYS A 368 -6.99 -25.44 -8.20
C LYS A 368 -6.90 -24.62 -6.93
N LEU A 369 -8.07 -24.17 -6.46
CA LEU A 369 -8.20 -23.30 -5.28
C LEU A 369 -7.98 -24.09 -3.99
N TRP A 370 -7.58 -23.39 -2.93
CA TRP A 370 -7.41 -23.98 -1.60
C TRP A 370 -8.77 -24.21 -0.91
N PRO A 371 -9.00 -25.36 -0.25
CA PRO A 371 -10.32 -25.74 0.25
C PRO A 371 -10.82 -24.96 1.46
N THR A 372 -9.92 -24.33 2.22
CA THR A 372 -10.27 -23.57 3.43
C THR A 372 -9.64 -22.18 3.42
N GLN A 373 -10.08 -21.28 4.31
CA GLN A 373 -9.36 -20.04 4.59
C GLN A 373 -9.36 -19.78 6.10
N PRO A 374 -8.34 -19.07 6.63
CA PRO A 374 -8.35 -18.60 8.00
C PRO A 374 -9.43 -17.53 8.22
N TYR A 375 -10.27 -17.74 9.22
CA TYR A 375 -11.36 -16.84 9.62
C TYR A 375 -11.19 -16.38 11.08
N PRO A 376 -10.73 -15.13 11.29
CA PRO A 376 -10.65 -14.55 12.63
C PRO A 376 -12.04 -14.33 13.21
N VAL A 377 -12.23 -14.73 14.47
CA VAL A 377 -13.52 -14.54 15.18
C VAL A 377 -13.55 -13.21 15.91
N LEU A 378 -12.42 -12.81 16.50
CA LEU A 378 -12.23 -11.53 17.18
C LEU A 378 -10.83 -10.97 16.85
N PRO A 379 -10.63 -9.64 16.91
CA PRO A 379 -11.66 -8.60 17.00
C PRO A 379 -12.71 -8.66 15.87
N ALA A 380 -13.91 -8.13 16.14
CA ALA A 380 -14.99 -8.17 15.15
C ALA A 380 -14.57 -7.43 13.85
N PRO A 381 -15.00 -7.89 12.66
CA PRO A 381 -14.58 -7.28 11.39
C PRO A 381 -15.01 -5.81 11.30
N PHE A 382 -14.16 -4.95 10.75
CA PHE A 382 -14.38 -3.50 10.62
C PHE A 382 -14.98 -3.06 9.29
N THR A 383 -15.20 -4.00 8.39
CA THR A 383 -16.03 -3.82 7.20
C THR A 383 -17.15 -4.83 7.17
N ARG A 384 -18.21 -4.52 6.43
CA ARG A 384 -19.14 -5.56 5.99
C ARG A 384 -18.36 -6.61 5.20
N GLN A 385 -18.65 -7.89 5.46
CA GLN A 385 -17.93 -9.03 4.87
C GLN A 385 -18.59 -9.58 3.62
N LEU A 386 -19.83 -9.15 3.33
CA LEU A 386 -20.59 -9.54 2.16
C LEU A 386 -21.55 -8.41 1.79
N MET A 387 -21.80 -8.23 0.50
CA MET A 387 -22.88 -7.37 0.00
C MET A 387 -24.12 -8.24 -0.21
N LYS A 388 -25.30 -7.76 0.19
CA LYS A 388 -26.59 -8.40 -0.05
C LYS A 388 -27.44 -7.57 -0.99
N GLU A 389 -28.51 -8.17 -1.53
CA GLU A 389 -29.47 -7.41 -2.36
C GLU A 389 -30.10 -6.24 -1.59
N SER A 390 -30.33 -6.39 -0.28
CA SER A 390 -30.81 -5.31 0.59
C SER A 390 -29.82 -4.16 0.75
N ASP A 391 -28.54 -4.38 0.41
CA ASP A 391 -27.50 -3.37 0.46
C ASP A 391 -27.39 -2.60 -0.86
N LEU A 392 -28.16 -2.91 -1.91
CA LEU A 392 -28.15 -2.13 -3.15
C LEU A 392 -28.49 -0.66 -2.87
N ASN A 393 -27.83 0.24 -3.59
CA ASN A 393 -27.84 1.66 -3.27
C ASN A 393 -29.21 2.33 -3.48
N PHE A 394 -29.93 2.57 -2.40
CA PHE A 394 -31.26 3.21 -2.42
C PHE A 394 -31.22 4.70 -2.83
N LEU A 395 -30.03 5.28 -2.96
CA LEU A 395 -29.85 6.68 -3.37
C LEU A 395 -29.80 6.87 -4.89
N LEU A 396 -29.73 5.78 -5.66
CA LEU A 396 -29.64 5.83 -7.10
C LEU A 396 -30.96 6.27 -7.74
N PRO A 397 -30.91 6.95 -8.90
CA PRO A 397 -32.09 7.11 -9.75
C PRO A 397 -32.71 5.74 -10.12
N ASP A 398 -34.03 5.67 -10.25
CA ASP A 398 -34.76 4.40 -10.51
C ASP A 398 -34.20 3.61 -11.70
N SER A 399 -33.84 4.29 -12.78
CA SER A 399 -33.25 3.67 -13.98
C SER A 399 -31.91 3.00 -13.68
N SER A 400 -31.06 3.67 -12.91
CA SER A 400 -29.75 3.18 -12.50
C SER A 400 -29.85 2.12 -11.41
N PHE A 401 -30.81 2.22 -10.49
CA PHE A 401 -31.10 1.17 -9.52
C PHE A 401 -31.54 -0.12 -10.21
N LYS A 402 -32.44 -0.04 -11.21
CA LYS A 402 -32.88 -1.20 -11.99
C LYS A 402 -31.71 -1.86 -12.74
N ASP A 403 -30.87 -1.07 -13.38
CA ASP A 403 -29.65 -1.54 -14.08
C ASP A 403 -28.68 -2.25 -13.12
N VAL A 404 -28.39 -1.62 -11.98
CA VAL A 404 -27.53 -2.20 -10.93
C VAL A 404 -28.12 -3.50 -10.40
N LYS A 405 -29.43 -3.54 -10.15
CA LYS A 405 -30.13 -4.74 -9.69
C LYS A 405 -30.07 -5.87 -10.72
N GLU A 406 -30.22 -5.56 -12.01
CA GLU A 406 -30.10 -6.54 -13.09
C GLU A 406 -28.68 -7.10 -13.21
N ARG A 407 -27.65 -6.27 -13.15
CA ARG A 407 -26.26 -6.75 -13.12
C ARG A 407 -25.95 -7.56 -11.86
N TRP A 408 -26.49 -7.13 -10.72
CA TRP A 408 -26.35 -7.85 -9.45
C TRP A 408 -26.86 -9.29 -9.53
N THR A 409 -28.02 -9.54 -10.17
CA THR A 409 -28.55 -10.92 -10.29
C THR A 409 -27.65 -11.79 -11.16
N HIS A 410 -26.93 -11.21 -12.12
CA HIS A 410 -26.00 -11.92 -12.98
C HIS A 410 -24.72 -12.35 -12.27
N TYR A 411 -24.11 -11.53 -11.41
CA TYR A 411 -22.79 -11.86 -10.85
C TYR A 411 -22.82 -12.98 -9.79
N LYS A 412 -21.72 -13.73 -9.71
CA LYS A 412 -21.43 -14.60 -8.56
C LYS A 412 -21.09 -13.76 -7.34
N LYS A 413 -21.62 -14.12 -6.16
CA LYS A 413 -21.62 -13.20 -4.99
C LYS A 413 -21.94 -13.84 -3.64
N ASP A 414 -22.10 -15.16 -3.57
CA ASP A 414 -22.64 -15.80 -2.35
C ASP A 414 -21.61 -15.92 -1.23
N HIS A 415 -20.32 -15.70 -1.53
CA HIS A 415 -19.23 -15.78 -0.57
C HIS A 415 -18.12 -14.77 -0.88
N MET A 416 -17.39 -14.29 0.15
CA MET A 416 -16.27 -13.34 -0.05
C MET A 416 -15.05 -13.94 -0.79
N PHE A 417 -14.97 -15.27 -0.80
CA PHE A 417 -13.97 -16.08 -1.50
C PHE A 417 -14.57 -16.81 -2.71
N GLU A 418 -15.67 -16.30 -3.27
CA GLU A 418 -16.10 -16.75 -4.58
C GLU A 418 -14.99 -16.44 -5.59
N PRO A 419 -14.53 -17.40 -6.42
CA PRO A 419 -13.40 -17.15 -7.31
C PRO A 419 -13.77 -16.21 -8.46
N PRO A 420 -12.77 -15.53 -9.06
CA PRO A 420 -12.94 -14.84 -10.34
C PRO A 420 -13.60 -15.73 -11.40
N SER A 421 -14.46 -15.16 -12.24
CA SER A 421 -15.23 -15.92 -13.22
C SER A 421 -15.50 -15.12 -14.51
N LYS A 422 -15.88 -15.81 -15.58
CA LYS A 422 -16.32 -15.21 -16.84
C LYS A 422 -17.68 -14.52 -16.74
N GLN A 423 -18.51 -14.98 -15.81
CA GLN A 423 -19.79 -14.34 -15.48
C GLN A 423 -19.60 -13.02 -14.70
N GLY A 424 -18.43 -12.83 -14.10
CA GLY A 424 -18.15 -11.74 -13.17
C GLY A 424 -18.49 -12.13 -11.73
N THR A 425 -17.57 -11.80 -10.82
CA THR A 425 -17.69 -12.09 -9.39
C THR A 425 -17.64 -10.79 -8.59
N VAL A 426 -18.60 -10.58 -7.70
CA VAL A 426 -18.58 -9.46 -6.76
C VAL A 426 -17.57 -9.75 -5.67
N VAL A 427 -16.55 -8.91 -5.58
CA VAL A 427 -15.54 -8.93 -4.52
C VAL A 427 -15.85 -7.82 -3.52
N PHE A 428 -16.04 -8.20 -2.25
CA PHE A 428 -16.39 -7.28 -1.17
C PHE A 428 -15.81 -7.71 0.19
N PRO A 429 -15.07 -6.84 0.93
CA PRO A 429 -14.59 -5.51 0.51
C PRO A 429 -13.83 -5.58 -0.82
N GLY A 430 -13.78 -4.49 -1.56
CA GLY A 430 -13.22 -4.43 -2.91
C GLY A 430 -11.74 -4.79 -3.04
N LEU A 431 -11.17 -4.60 -4.23
CA LEU A 431 -9.75 -4.90 -4.51
C LEU A 431 -8.77 -3.99 -3.76
N ASP A 432 -9.15 -2.72 -3.58
CA ASP A 432 -8.45 -1.80 -2.67
C ASP A 432 -8.62 -2.20 -1.18
N GLY A 433 -9.47 -3.20 -0.90
CA GLY A 433 -9.73 -3.73 0.43
C GLY A 433 -10.54 -2.81 1.34
N GLY A 434 -10.84 -3.31 2.53
CA GLY A 434 -11.37 -2.53 3.64
C GLY A 434 -10.29 -1.61 4.19
N ALA A 435 -9.19 -2.18 4.68
CA ALA A 435 -8.01 -1.42 5.06
C ALA A 435 -7.07 -1.16 3.88
N GLU A 436 -6.36 -0.03 3.96
CA GLU A 436 -5.39 0.41 2.96
C GLU A 436 -4.03 0.78 3.60
N TRP A 437 -3.07 1.18 2.76
CA TRP A 437 -1.65 1.38 3.14
C TRP A 437 -1.37 2.30 4.32
N GLY A 438 -2.32 3.14 4.71
CA GLY A 438 -2.16 3.97 5.89
C GLY A 438 -1.97 3.14 7.16
N GLY A 439 -2.62 1.99 7.27
CA GLY A 439 -2.63 1.20 8.51
C GLY A 439 -3.46 1.86 9.63
N PRO A 440 -3.51 1.24 10.82
CA PRO A 440 -4.24 1.78 11.94
C PRO A 440 -3.35 2.70 12.80
N ALA A 441 -3.95 3.44 13.73
CA ALA A 441 -3.25 4.06 14.85
C ALA A 441 -3.65 3.36 16.15
N VAL A 442 -2.76 3.28 17.13
CA VAL A 442 -3.04 2.62 18.41
C VAL A 442 -2.61 3.49 19.57
N ASP A 443 -3.49 3.64 20.56
CA ASP A 443 -3.14 4.25 21.83
C ASP A 443 -2.54 3.18 22.77
N PRO A 444 -1.22 3.21 23.03
CA PRO A 444 -0.55 2.17 23.81
C PRO A 444 -0.94 2.17 25.28
N GLU A 445 -1.48 3.27 25.82
CA GLU A 445 -1.92 3.34 27.22
C GLU A 445 -3.23 2.58 27.44
N THR A 446 -4.10 2.58 26.43
CA THR A 446 -5.45 2.01 26.53
C THR A 446 -5.61 0.72 25.74
N GLY A 447 -4.73 0.42 24.79
CA GLY A 447 -4.87 -0.71 23.87
C GLY A 447 -5.98 -0.52 22.84
N ILE A 448 -6.38 0.73 22.56
CA ILE A 448 -7.42 1.04 21.58
C ILE A 448 -6.80 1.23 20.21
N LEU A 449 -7.29 0.48 19.22
CA LEU A 449 -6.93 0.59 17.81
C LEU A 449 -7.96 1.43 17.06
N TYR A 450 -7.48 2.36 16.24
CA TYR A 450 -8.25 3.23 15.37
C TYR A 450 -7.97 2.92 13.92
N VAL A 451 -9.01 2.59 13.14
CA VAL A 451 -8.87 2.17 11.74
C VAL A 451 -9.97 2.76 10.87
N ASN A 452 -9.57 3.37 9.75
CA ASN A 452 -10.48 3.75 8.68
C ASN A 452 -10.63 2.62 7.66
N ALA A 453 -11.79 2.54 7.01
CA ALA A 453 -12.06 1.47 6.07
C ALA A 453 -12.98 1.84 4.91
N ASN A 454 -12.66 1.31 3.72
CA ASN A 454 -13.47 1.39 2.51
C ASN A 454 -14.55 0.31 2.48
N GLU A 455 -15.73 0.67 1.97
CA GLU A 455 -16.84 -0.26 1.79
C GLU A 455 -17.34 -0.20 0.34
N MET A 456 -16.46 -0.57 -0.59
CA MET A 456 -16.70 -0.51 -2.02
C MET A 456 -16.77 -1.91 -2.64
N PRO A 457 -17.86 -2.30 -3.33
CA PRO A 457 -17.92 -3.54 -4.11
C PRO A 457 -17.23 -3.37 -5.46
N TRP A 458 -16.57 -4.43 -5.90
CA TRP A 458 -15.88 -4.50 -7.19
C TRP A 458 -16.35 -5.76 -7.94
N VAL A 459 -16.21 -5.76 -9.26
CA VAL A 459 -16.53 -6.92 -10.10
C VAL A 459 -15.25 -7.39 -10.78
N VAL A 460 -14.86 -8.64 -10.51
CA VAL A 460 -13.77 -9.30 -11.22
C VAL A 460 -14.37 -10.21 -12.28
N GLU A 461 -14.21 -9.84 -13.53
CA GLU A 461 -14.63 -10.62 -14.70
C GLU A 461 -13.38 -11.08 -15.46
N ILE A 462 -13.37 -12.34 -15.87
CA ILE A 462 -12.25 -13.00 -16.54
C ILE A 462 -12.59 -13.30 -18.00
N VAL A 463 -11.66 -13.01 -18.91
CA VAL A 463 -11.77 -13.36 -20.33
C VAL A 463 -10.68 -14.33 -20.77
N ASP A 464 -10.98 -15.11 -21.80
CA ASP A 464 -10.05 -16.04 -22.43
C ASP A 464 -9.05 -15.29 -23.31
N LEU A 465 -7.76 -15.64 -23.19
CA LEU A 465 -6.68 -15.13 -24.03
C LEU A 465 -6.14 -16.16 -25.01
N ARG A 466 -6.66 -17.40 -25.02
CA ARG A 466 -6.15 -18.52 -25.84
C ARG A 466 -6.50 -18.41 -27.33
N GLU A 467 -6.87 -17.23 -27.83
CA GLU A 467 -7.05 -17.00 -29.26
C GLU A 467 -5.74 -17.29 -29.99
N LYS A 468 -5.74 -18.29 -30.88
CA LYS A 468 -4.57 -18.57 -31.72
C LYS A 468 -4.36 -17.38 -32.64
N PRO A 469 -3.17 -16.74 -32.62
CA PRO A 469 -2.91 -15.66 -33.56
C PRO A 469 -3.00 -16.19 -34.99
N ALA A 470 -3.53 -15.36 -35.90
CA ALA A 470 -3.58 -15.72 -37.31
C ALA A 470 -2.15 -15.94 -37.83
N ALA A 471 -1.95 -16.89 -38.75
CA ALA A 471 -0.63 -17.17 -39.32
C ALA A 471 0.03 -15.93 -39.97
N LYS A 472 -0.77 -14.92 -40.34
CA LYS A 472 -0.33 -13.59 -40.76
C LYS A 472 -1.24 -12.55 -40.11
N GLU A 473 -0.70 -11.78 -39.18
CA GLU A 473 -1.41 -10.68 -38.52
C GLU A 473 -1.03 -9.33 -39.15
N THR A 474 -1.98 -8.40 -39.17
CA THR A 474 -1.70 -6.96 -39.30
C THR A 474 -1.29 -6.39 -37.94
N ASN A 475 -0.65 -5.21 -37.95
CA ASN A 475 -0.33 -4.49 -36.71
C ASN A 475 -1.57 -4.18 -35.87
N LEU A 476 -2.75 -4.00 -36.48
CA LEU A 476 -4.00 -3.82 -35.74
C LEU A 476 -4.39 -5.09 -34.97
N GLN A 477 -4.31 -6.25 -35.62
CA GLN A 477 -4.63 -7.54 -34.99
C GLN A 477 -3.65 -7.84 -33.86
N ALA A 478 -2.35 -7.75 -34.13
CA ALA A 478 -1.31 -7.94 -33.13
C ALA A 478 -1.42 -6.92 -31.99
N GLY A 479 -1.67 -5.64 -32.29
CA GLY A 479 -1.84 -4.58 -31.30
C GLY A 479 -3.02 -4.81 -30.36
N LYS A 480 -4.15 -5.30 -30.87
CA LYS A 480 -5.31 -5.70 -30.03
C LYS A 480 -4.98 -6.90 -29.14
N ARG A 481 -4.34 -7.93 -29.67
CA ARG A 481 -3.91 -9.12 -28.91
C ARG A 481 -2.94 -8.74 -27.78
N LEU A 482 -1.90 -7.99 -28.12
CA LEU A 482 -0.90 -7.50 -27.15
C LEU A 482 -1.54 -6.58 -26.09
N TYR A 483 -2.47 -5.72 -26.49
CA TYR A 483 -3.24 -4.90 -25.54
C TYR A 483 -4.00 -5.75 -24.52
N ARG A 484 -4.71 -6.79 -24.98
CA ARG A 484 -5.46 -7.72 -24.11
C ARG A 484 -4.54 -8.42 -23.11
N ASN A 485 -3.33 -8.78 -23.54
CA ASN A 485 -2.36 -9.48 -22.69
C ASN A 485 -1.68 -8.57 -21.66
N HIS A 486 -1.37 -7.32 -22.03
CA HIS A 486 -0.46 -6.47 -21.23
C HIS A 486 -1.11 -5.23 -20.61
N CYS A 487 -2.21 -4.73 -21.17
CA CYS A 487 -2.75 -3.41 -20.80
C CYS A 487 -4.20 -3.46 -20.31
N MET A 488 -5.00 -4.41 -20.82
CA MET A 488 -6.45 -4.47 -20.58
C MET A 488 -6.83 -4.54 -19.10
N SER A 489 -6.13 -5.31 -18.27
CA SER A 489 -6.53 -5.42 -16.86
C SER A 489 -6.40 -4.10 -16.07
N CYS A 490 -5.67 -3.10 -16.57
CA CYS A 490 -5.66 -1.77 -15.99
C CYS A 490 -6.58 -0.79 -16.75
N HIS A 491 -6.71 -0.95 -18.07
CA HIS A 491 -7.34 0.04 -18.93
C HIS A 491 -8.73 -0.34 -19.47
N GLY A 492 -9.26 -1.50 -19.10
CA GLY A 492 -10.54 -2.00 -19.58
C GLY A 492 -10.45 -2.71 -20.95
N PRO A 493 -11.46 -3.48 -21.37
CA PRO A 493 -11.52 -4.00 -22.75
C PRO A 493 -11.70 -2.88 -23.78
N ASP A 494 -12.44 -1.84 -23.42
CA ASP A 494 -12.80 -0.72 -24.29
C ASP A 494 -11.87 0.49 -24.18
N ARG A 495 -10.78 0.38 -23.40
CA ARG A 495 -9.80 1.44 -23.15
C ARG A 495 -10.33 2.62 -22.33
N GLU A 496 -11.43 2.46 -21.61
CA GLU A 496 -12.05 3.53 -20.81
C GLU A 496 -11.34 3.75 -19.46
N GLY A 497 -10.42 2.86 -19.06
CA GLY A 497 -9.83 2.89 -17.73
C GLY A 497 -10.77 2.27 -16.68
N GLY A 498 -10.46 2.50 -15.41
CA GLY A 498 -11.25 1.98 -14.30
C GLY A 498 -10.61 2.33 -12.95
N GLY A 499 -11.41 2.59 -11.92
CA GLY A 499 -10.88 2.94 -10.59
C GLY A 499 -9.90 4.13 -10.62
N ASN A 500 -8.62 3.89 -10.33
CA ASN A 500 -7.55 4.89 -10.38
C ASN A 500 -6.74 4.87 -11.70
N TYR A 501 -7.13 4.05 -12.68
CA TYR A 501 -6.43 3.89 -13.95
C TYR A 501 -7.06 4.73 -15.06
N PRO A 502 -6.26 5.48 -15.84
CA PRO A 502 -6.78 6.42 -16.83
C PRO A 502 -7.31 5.72 -18.09
N ALA A 503 -8.27 6.39 -18.74
CA ALA A 503 -8.70 6.04 -20.09
C ALA A 503 -7.55 6.19 -21.10
N LEU A 504 -7.50 5.27 -22.06
CA LEU A 504 -6.61 5.33 -23.23
C LEU A 504 -7.34 5.74 -24.51
N LEU A 505 -8.56 6.29 -24.39
CA LEU A 505 -9.24 6.95 -25.49
C LEU A 505 -8.55 8.29 -25.82
N ASN A 506 -8.40 8.58 -27.12
CA ASN A 506 -7.83 9.84 -27.63
C ASN A 506 -6.41 10.18 -27.13
N VAL A 507 -5.62 9.17 -26.79
CA VAL A 507 -4.23 9.33 -26.29
C VAL A 507 -3.32 10.01 -27.32
N SER A 508 -3.63 9.90 -28.61
CA SER A 508 -2.94 10.59 -29.71
C SER A 508 -2.95 12.11 -29.60
N SER A 509 -3.90 12.70 -28.85
CA SER A 509 -3.90 14.14 -28.53
C SER A 509 -2.82 14.55 -27.53
N LYS A 510 -2.30 13.60 -26.73
CA LYS A 510 -1.35 13.84 -25.64
C LYS A 510 0.06 13.36 -25.95
N TYR A 511 0.21 12.33 -26.78
CA TYR A 511 1.50 11.68 -27.02
C TYR A 511 1.75 11.40 -28.50
N THR A 512 2.99 11.66 -28.95
CA THR A 512 3.51 11.10 -30.20
C THR A 512 3.79 9.60 -30.05
N THR A 513 4.09 8.91 -31.15
CA THR A 513 4.45 7.48 -31.11
C THR A 513 5.68 7.25 -30.23
N GLU A 514 6.71 8.08 -30.37
CA GLU A 514 7.96 7.98 -29.62
C GLU A 514 7.74 8.24 -28.13
N GLN A 515 6.93 9.25 -27.80
CA GLN A 515 6.58 9.57 -26.42
C GLN A 515 5.75 8.45 -25.77
N PHE A 516 4.82 7.86 -26.51
CA PHE A 516 4.01 6.72 -26.05
C PHE A 516 4.88 5.48 -25.82
N ILE A 517 5.74 5.11 -26.77
CA ILE A 517 6.65 3.97 -26.63
C ILE A 517 7.60 4.18 -25.45
N GLN A 518 8.08 5.41 -25.25
CA GLN A 518 8.88 5.72 -24.07
C GLN A 518 8.09 5.52 -22.77
N LEU A 519 6.82 5.95 -22.72
CA LEU A 519 5.95 5.69 -21.57
C LEU A 519 5.70 4.20 -21.34
N VAL A 520 5.53 3.40 -22.40
CA VAL A 520 5.40 1.94 -22.32
C VAL A 520 6.70 1.31 -21.78
N ASN A 521 7.87 1.79 -22.22
CA ASN A 521 9.16 1.29 -21.75
C ASN A 521 9.40 1.58 -20.27
N THR A 522 9.10 2.79 -19.83
CA THR A 522 9.40 3.20 -18.46
C THR A 522 8.29 2.75 -17.52
N GLY A 523 7.03 2.97 -17.89
CA GLY A 523 5.92 3.02 -16.94
C GLY A 523 5.81 4.42 -16.32
N ARG A 524 4.90 4.57 -15.36
CA ARG A 524 4.70 5.78 -14.54
C ARG A 524 3.79 5.47 -13.37
N ARG A 525 4.18 5.83 -12.14
CA ARG A 525 3.43 5.58 -10.91
C ARG A 525 3.03 4.12 -10.76
N MET A 526 1.74 3.83 -10.89
CA MET A 526 1.22 2.48 -10.75
C MET A 526 1.41 1.63 -12.01
N MET A 527 1.61 2.24 -13.18
CA MET A 527 1.81 1.53 -14.45
C MET A 527 3.24 0.96 -14.51
N PRO A 528 3.41 -0.37 -14.64
CA PRO A 528 4.72 -0.98 -14.83
C PRO A 528 5.32 -0.62 -16.20
N GLY A 529 6.64 -0.73 -16.31
CA GLY A 529 7.35 -0.60 -17.58
C GLY A 529 7.46 -1.94 -18.29
N PHE A 530 7.25 -1.94 -19.61
CA PHE A 530 7.25 -3.12 -20.47
C PHE A 530 8.49 -3.18 -21.35
N LYS A 531 9.69 -3.00 -20.75
CA LYS A 531 10.97 -2.97 -21.49
C LYS A 531 11.22 -4.21 -22.34
N ARG A 532 10.68 -5.36 -21.91
CA ARG A 532 10.86 -6.68 -22.53
C ARG A 532 10.08 -6.90 -23.81
N LEU A 533 9.03 -6.13 -24.04
CA LEU A 533 8.35 -6.18 -25.33
C LEU A 533 9.35 -5.80 -26.41
N GLN A 534 9.32 -6.52 -27.53
CA GLN A 534 10.12 -6.19 -28.69
C GLN A 534 9.62 -4.89 -29.32
N GLU A 535 10.47 -4.23 -30.10
CA GLU A 535 10.10 -2.97 -30.73
C GLU A 535 8.89 -3.12 -31.65
N GLU A 536 8.77 -4.23 -32.38
CA GLU A 536 7.60 -4.54 -33.21
C GLU A 536 6.30 -4.68 -32.39
N GLU A 537 6.39 -5.27 -31.19
CA GLU A 537 5.24 -5.37 -30.28
C GLU A 537 4.80 -3.99 -29.79
N LYS A 538 5.75 -3.15 -29.37
CA LYS A 538 5.47 -1.78 -28.93
C LYS A 538 4.88 -0.94 -30.06
N GLN A 539 5.38 -1.09 -31.28
CA GLN A 539 4.85 -0.39 -32.46
C GLN A 539 3.43 -0.86 -32.81
N ALA A 540 3.13 -2.15 -32.70
CA ALA A 540 1.78 -2.68 -32.91
C ALA A 540 0.79 -2.15 -31.84
N ILE A 541 1.20 -2.15 -30.57
CA ILE A 541 0.42 -1.53 -29.48
C ILE A 541 0.20 -0.04 -29.76
N ALA A 542 1.25 0.70 -30.13
CA ALA A 542 1.14 2.12 -30.44
C ALA A 542 0.21 2.38 -31.64
N ALA A 543 0.27 1.56 -32.70
CA ALA A 543 -0.62 1.67 -33.85
C ALA A 543 -2.09 1.49 -33.46
N PHE A 544 -2.38 0.59 -32.51
CA PHE A 544 -3.73 0.38 -32.00
C PHE A 544 -4.20 1.49 -31.04
N ILE A 545 -3.36 1.86 -30.05
CA ILE A 545 -3.74 2.80 -28.98
C ILE A 545 -3.79 4.25 -29.46
N LEU A 546 -2.84 4.67 -30.31
CA LEU A 546 -2.82 6.02 -30.89
C LEU A 546 -3.68 6.14 -32.16
N ASP A 547 -4.39 5.06 -32.52
CA ASP A 547 -5.24 4.95 -33.70
C ASP A 547 -4.57 5.35 -35.03
N LEU A 548 -3.34 4.88 -35.24
CA LEU A 548 -2.53 5.22 -36.41
C LEU A 548 -2.96 4.40 -37.64
N LYS A 549 -4.06 4.80 -38.29
CA LYS A 549 -4.67 4.07 -39.43
C LYS A 549 -3.67 3.59 -40.49
N PRO A 550 -2.67 4.38 -40.95
CA PRO A 550 -1.72 3.91 -41.96
C PRO A 550 -0.77 2.80 -41.45
N LYS A 551 -0.47 2.78 -40.15
CA LYS A 551 0.41 1.76 -39.56
C LYS A 551 -0.34 0.48 -39.20
N GLN A 552 -1.65 0.57 -38.97
CA GLN A 552 -2.52 -0.54 -38.57
C GLN A 552 -2.64 -1.64 -39.64
N THR A 553 -2.59 -1.29 -40.93
CA THR A 553 -2.74 -2.23 -42.05
C THR A 553 -1.45 -2.96 -42.44
N LEU A 554 -0.30 -2.50 -41.95
CA LEU A 554 0.99 -3.14 -42.21
C LEU A 554 1.05 -4.53 -41.58
N ALA A 555 1.75 -5.44 -42.24
CA ALA A 555 2.00 -6.78 -41.69
C ALA A 555 2.83 -6.70 -40.41
N TYR A 556 2.38 -7.38 -39.36
CA TYR A 556 3.12 -7.52 -38.11
C TYR A 556 4.30 -8.47 -38.30
N LYS A 557 5.48 -8.04 -37.84
CA LYS A 557 6.75 -8.77 -38.02
C LYS A 557 7.38 -9.23 -36.70
N GLY A 558 6.70 -9.03 -35.58
CA GLY A 558 7.20 -9.43 -34.26
C GLY A 558 6.85 -10.87 -33.89
N PRO A 559 7.21 -11.29 -32.66
CA PRO A 559 6.97 -12.65 -32.17
C PRO A 559 5.47 -12.98 -32.05
N GLN A 560 5.13 -14.24 -32.30
CA GLN A 560 3.73 -14.72 -32.27
C GLN A 560 3.30 -15.20 -30.88
N GLN A 561 4.23 -15.65 -30.03
CA GLN A 561 3.96 -16.07 -28.65
C GLN A 561 5.08 -15.60 -27.71
N PRO A 562 4.79 -15.42 -26.40
CA PRO A 562 5.83 -15.20 -25.40
C PRO A 562 6.81 -16.37 -25.35
N VAL A 563 8.07 -16.08 -25.04
CA VAL A 563 9.15 -17.08 -24.99
C VAL A 563 9.01 -18.02 -23.77
N ASP A 564 8.38 -17.56 -22.68
CA ASP A 564 8.19 -18.32 -21.44
C ASP A 564 6.72 -18.76 -21.30
N SER A 565 6.49 -20.07 -21.20
CA SER A 565 5.16 -20.65 -21.06
C SER A 565 4.45 -20.27 -19.76
N PHE A 566 5.20 -19.99 -18.67
CA PHE A 566 4.63 -19.47 -17.42
C PHE A 566 4.02 -18.09 -17.58
N ARG A 567 4.49 -17.33 -18.57
CA ARG A 567 4.06 -15.96 -18.83
C ARG A 567 2.95 -15.86 -19.87
N ASN A 568 2.66 -16.96 -20.56
CA ASN A 568 1.56 -17.01 -21.52
C ASN A 568 0.26 -17.37 -20.80
N LEU A 569 -0.33 -16.38 -20.14
CA LEU A 569 -1.58 -16.57 -19.40
C LEU A 569 -2.74 -16.98 -20.31
N PRO A 570 -3.51 -18.02 -19.97
CA PRO A 570 -4.73 -18.36 -20.69
C PRO A 570 -5.90 -17.41 -20.38
N TYR A 571 -5.79 -16.60 -19.33
CA TYR A 571 -6.86 -15.75 -18.82
C TYR A 571 -6.34 -14.38 -18.39
N ALA A 572 -7.18 -13.36 -18.53
CA ALA A 572 -6.94 -12.05 -17.93
C ALA A 572 -8.24 -11.46 -17.41
N MET A 573 -8.15 -10.61 -16.38
CA MET A 573 -9.31 -9.85 -15.94
C MET A 573 -9.59 -8.67 -16.88
N THR A 574 -10.86 -8.27 -16.96
CA THR A 574 -11.30 -7.15 -17.81
C THR A 574 -10.96 -5.79 -17.23
N GLY A 575 -10.65 -5.69 -15.93
CA GLY A 575 -10.29 -4.41 -15.33
C GLY A 575 -10.43 -4.39 -13.81
N TYR A 576 -9.88 -3.34 -13.22
CA TYR A 576 -10.10 -2.91 -11.84
C TYR A 576 -11.48 -2.22 -11.73
N ASN A 577 -12.55 -2.99 -11.92
CA ASN A 577 -13.91 -2.48 -12.12
C ASN A 577 -14.66 -2.34 -10.78
N LYS A 578 -14.82 -1.10 -10.31
CA LYS A 578 -15.76 -0.80 -9.21
C LYS A 578 -17.19 -1.08 -9.67
N PHE A 579 -18.01 -1.67 -8.80
CA PHE A 579 -19.42 -1.87 -9.11
C PHE A 579 -20.18 -0.56 -8.89
N LEU A 580 -20.35 0.22 -9.96
CA LEU A 580 -20.94 1.55 -9.94
C LEU A 580 -22.22 1.62 -10.79
N SER A 581 -23.03 2.65 -10.55
CA SER A 581 -24.11 3.10 -11.43
C SER A 581 -23.57 3.85 -12.65
N LYS A 582 -24.46 4.22 -13.59
CA LYS A 582 -24.10 4.98 -14.81
C LYS A 582 -23.56 6.37 -14.50
N GLU A 583 -24.01 6.97 -13.39
CA GLU A 583 -23.54 8.27 -12.90
C GLU A 583 -22.22 8.17 -12.12
N GLY A 584 -21.69 6.96 -11.90
CA GLY A 584 -20.46 6.71 -11.16
C GLY A 584 -20.63 6.61 -9.65
N HIS A 585 -21.86 6.45 -9.15
CA HIS A 585 -22.12 6.22 -7.73
C HIS A 585 -21.96 4.74 -7.36
N PRO A 586 -21.53 4.40 -6.14
CA PRO A 586 -21.42 3.01 -5.71
C PRO A 586 -22.74 2.25 -5.83
N ALA A 587 -22.69 1.00 -6.28
CA ALA A 587 -23.86 0.12 -6.34
C ALA A 587 -24.36 -0.31 -4.96
N ILE A 588 -23.53 -0.17 -3.92
CA ILE A 588 -23.88 -0.42 -2.52
C ILE A 588 -24.35 0.86 -1.83
N SER A 589 -25.32 0.74 -0.93
CA SER A 589 -25.75 1.80 -0.02
C SER A 589 -24.63 2.20 0.94
N PRO A 590 -24.57 3.48 1.35
CA PRO A 590 -23.61 3.96 2.33
C PRO A 590 -23.74 3.21 3.68
N PRO A 591 -22.69 3.21 4.51
CA PRO A 591 -21.46 4.01 4.35
C PRO A 591 -20.48 3.43 3.34
N TRP A 592 -19.79 4.30 2.60
CA TRP A 592 -18.69 3.92 1.69
C TRP A 592 -17.31 4.05 2.33
N GLY A 593 -17.25 4.78 3.45
CA GLY A 593 -16.06 4.95 4.26
C GLY A 593 -16.42 5.08 5.73
N THR A 594 -15.67 4.40 6.58
CA THR A 594 -15.89 4.42 8.04
C THR A 594 -14.60 4.66 8.81
N LEU A 595 -14.74 5.05 10.07
CA LEU A 595 -13.68 5.14 11.07
C LEU A 595 -14.17 4.42 12.33
N SER A 596 -13.34 3.54 12.87
CA SER A 596 -13.70 2.70 14.02
C SER A 596 -12.66 2.76 15.11
N ALA A 597 -13.11 2.63 16.36
CA ALA A 597 -12.27 2.33 17.51
C ALA A 597 -12.58 0.93 18.05
N ILE A 598 -11.55 0.12 18.19
CA ILE A 598 -11.60 -1.28 18.63
C ILE A 598 -10.69 -1.43 19.86
N ASP A 599 -11.23 -1.94 20.96
CA ASP A 599 -10.43 -2.31 22.12
C ASP A 599 -9.72 -3.65 21.85
N LEU A 600 -8.40 -3.63 21.71
CA LEU A 600 -7.61 -4.84 21.43
C LEU A 600 -7.55 -5.81 22.62
N ASN A 601 -7.84 -5.34 23.83
CA ASN A 601 -7.87 -6.22 25.01
C ASN A 601 -9.08 -7.17 24.96
N THR A 602 -10.21 -6.70 24.41
CA THR A 602 -11.49 -7.44 24.39
C THR A 602 -11.95 -7.85 22.99
N GLY A 603 -11.39 -7.25 21.94
CA GLY A 603 -11.78 -7.45 20.55
C GLY A 603 -13.10 -6.78 20.14
N LYS A 604 -13.62 -5.85 20.96
CA LYS A 604 -14.93 -5.22 20.76
C LYS A 604 -14.82 -3.78 20.25
N TYR A 605 -15.84 -3.34 19.52
CA TYR A 605 -15.99 -1.92 19.19
C TYR A 605 -16.24 -1.08 20.42
N LEU A 606 -15.59 0.07 20.46
CA LEU A 606 -15.97 1.18 21.33
C LEU A 606 -16.92 2.12 20.59
N TRP A 607 -16.62 2.42 19.33
CA TRP A 607 -17.48 3.19 18.43
C TRP A 607 -17.10 2.94 16.96
N ARG A 608 -18.02 3.26 16.06
CA ARG A 608 -17.83 3.31 14.60
C ARG A 608 -18.71 4.41 14.04
N ASP A 609 -18.16 5.23 13.15
CA ASP A 609 -18.89 6.28 12.43
C ASP A 609 -18.40 6.38 10.97
N THR A 610 -19.09 7.16 10.15
CA THR A 610 -18.72 7.41 8.75
C THR A 610 -17.54 8.36 8.65
N LEU A 611 -16.66 8.15 7.68
CA LEU A 611 -15.52 9.03 7.41
C LEU A 611 -15.61 9.61 6.00
N GLY A 612 -15.76 10.94 5.93
CA GLY A 612 -15.93 11.69 4.70
C GLY A 612 -17.40 11.99 4.37
N GLU A 613 -17.61 12.91 3.45
CA GLU A 613 -18.94 13.25 2.92
C GLU A 613 -18.86 13.38 1.40
N ASP A 614 -19.64 12.57 0.68
CA ASP A 614 -19.77 12.73 -0.77
C ASP A 614 -20.60 14.00 -1.08
N PRO A 615 -20.03 14.99 -1.80
CA PRO A 615 -20.73 16.23 -2.13
C PRO A 615 -22.06 16.03 -2.87
N ALA A 616 -22.22 14.96 -3.64
CA ALA A 616 -23.45 14.68 -4.39
C ALA A 616 -24.66 14.39 -3.47
N PHE A 617 -24.41 14.04 -2.20
CA PHE A 617 -25.45 13.72 -1.23
C PHE A 617 -25.47 14.65 -0.02
N LYS A 618 -24.64 15.69 -0.02
CA LYS A 618 -24.55 16.68 1.04
C LYS A 618 -25.89 17.35 1.31
N GLY A 619 -26.23 17.53 2.58
CA GLY A 619 -27.48 18.19 3.01
C GLY A 619 -28.74 17.31 2.95
N ARG A 620 -28.64 16.05 2.50
CA ARG A 620 -29.77 15.10 2.47
C ARG A 620 -30.02 14.39 3.81
N GLY A 621 -29.29 14.74 4.86
CA GLY A 621 -29.37 14.08 6.17
C GLY A 621 -28.75 12.67 6.22
N ILE A 622 -27.97 12.30 5.20
CA ILE A 622 -27.41 10.96 5.05
C ILE A 622 -25.89 11.04 5.19
N LYS A 623 -25.36 10.29 6.15
CA LYS A 623 -23.92 10.12 6.34
C LYS A 623 -23.40 9.11 5.33
N THR A 624 -22.84 9.61 4.22
CA THR A 624 -22.38 8.75 3.13
C THR A 624 -21.04 8.09 3.41
N GLY A 625 -20.12 8.78 4.07
CA GLY A 625 -18.71 8.42 4.00
C GLY A 625 -18.17 8.60 2.58
N THR A 626 -16.87 8.45 2.41
CA THR A 626 -16.21 8.34 1.10
C THR A 626 -15.09 7.32 1.19
N GLU A 627 -14.64 6.77 0.08
CA GLU A 627 -13.39 5.99 0.09
C GLU A 627 -12.25 6.78 0.75
N ASN A 628 -11.47 6.08 1.57
CA ASN A 628 -10.47 6.58 2.48
C ASN A 628 -9.09 6.00 2.12
N TYR A 629 -8.09 6.87 2.00
CA TYR A 629 -6.69 6.47 1.81
C TYR A 629 -5.77 7.34 2.66
N GLY A 630 -4.80 6.73 3.33
CA GLY A 630 -4.10 7.36 4.45
C GLY A 630 -4.62 6.82 5.79
N ALA A 631 -4.11 7.36 6.90
CA ALA A 631 -4.37 6.84 8.23
C ALA A 631 -4.54 7.93 9.28
N PRO A 632 -5.16 7.58 10.42
CA PRO A 632 -5.22 8.49 11.55
C PRO A 632 -3.88 8.58 12.30
N VAL A 633 -3.77 9.59 13.16
CA VAL A 633 -2.81 9.68 14.27
C VAL A 633 -3.58 9.98 15.56
N VAL A 634 -3.19 9.35 16.67
CA VAL A 634 -3.83 9.53 17.98
C VAL A 634 -2.91 10.26 18.96
N THR A 635 -3.46 11.06 19.87
CA THR A 635 -2.69 11.78 20.89
C THR A 635 -3.11 11.45 22.33
N ALA A 636 -2.19 11.70 23.27
CA ALA A 636 -2.49 11.74 24.71
C ALA A 636 -3.53 12.83 25.06
N GLY A 637 -3.58 13.92 24.27
CA GLY A 637 -4.60 14.98 24.38
C GLY A 637 -6.05 14.51 24.09
N GLY A 638 -6.27 13.23 23.80
CA GLY A 638 -7.60 12.67 23.60
C GLY A 638 -8.15 12.84 22.18
N LEU A 639 -7.28 13.17 21.22
CA LEU A 639 -7.65 13.46 19.84
C LEU A 639 -7.21 12.35 18.88
N LEU A 640 -7.98 12.21 17.81
CA LEU A 640 -7.69 11.40 16.64
C LEU A 640 -7.75 12.29 15.40
N PHE A 641 -6.60 12.57 14.79
CA PHE A 641 -6.50 13.40 13.59
C PHE A 641 -6.44 12.56 12.32
N ILE A 642 -7.19 12.93 11.28
CA ILE A 642 -7.23 12.20 10.01
C ILE A 642 -7.73 13.10 8.86
N ALA A 643 -7.08 13.01 7.69
CA ALA A 643 -7.54 13.64 6.45
C ALA A 643 -8.26 12.59 5.59
N ALA A 644 -7.49 11.76 4.89
CA ALA A 644 -7.81 10.50 4.21
C ALA A 644 -8.99 10.47 3.20
N THR A 645 -9.84 11.49 3.14
CA THR A 645 -11.11 11.48 2.39
C THR A 645 -11.03 12.29 1.11
N LYS A 646 -11.84 11.89 0.13
CA LYS A 646 -11.94 12.56 -1.17
C LYS A 646 -12.40 14.03 -1.07
N ASP A 647 -13.16 14.36 -0.03
CA ASP A 647 -13.69 15.72 0.21
C ASP A 647 -12.64 16.75 0.64
N GLY A 648 -11.37 16.35 0.77
CA GLY A 648 -10.26 17.26 0.97
C GLY A 648 -10.23 17.94 2.33
N LYS A 649 -10.82 17.34 3.37
CA LYS A 649 -10.78 17.87 4.73
C LYS A 649 -9.75 17.20 5.61
N MET A 650 -9.24 17.94 6.59
CA MET A 650 -8.56 17.42 7.77
C MET A 650 -9.50 17.51 8.97
N ARG A 651 -9.54 16.48 9.81
CA ARG A 651 -10.48 16.36 10.93
C ARG A 651 -9.76 15.96 12.22
N ALA A 652 -10.35 16.35 13.35
CA ALA A 652 -9.99 15.87 14.68
C ALA A 652 -11.24 15.35 15.40
N PHE A 653 -11.17 14.11 15.88
CA PHE A 653 -12.23 13.45 16.63
C PHE A 653 -11.82 13.26 18.09
N ASN A 654 -12.79 13.24 19.00
CA ASN A 654 -12.60 12.72 20.34
C ASN A 654 -12.30 11.22 20.25
N LYS A 655 -11.12 10.79 20.68
CA LYS A 655 -10.68 9.39 20.52
C LYS A 655 -11.54 8.39 21.30
N ARG A 656 -12.25 8.81 22.36
CA ARG A 656 -13.08 7.94 23.18
C ARG A 656 -14.51 7.81 22.66
N THR A 657 -15.06 8.87 22.09
CA THR A 657 -16.48 8.92 21.71
C THR A 657 -16.73 8.92 20.20
N GLY A 658 -15.70 9.17 19.38
CA GLY A 658 -15.85 9.36 17.94
C GLY A 658 -16.48 10.69 17.54
N GLN A 659 -16.72 11.61 18.49
CA GLN A 659 -17.31 12.92 18.19
C GLN A 659 -16.33 13.78 17.38
N LEU A 660 -16.79 14.33 16.25
CA LEU A 660 -16.04 15.34 15.50
C LEU A 660 -15.92 16.64 16.33
N LEU A 661 -14.70 17.09 16.58
CA LEU A 661 -14.41 18.28 17.39
C LEU A 661 -13.88 19.45 16.57
N TRP A 662 -13.21 19.17 15.45
CA TRP A 662 -12.64 20.17 14.55
C TRP A 662 -12.53 19.61 13.14
N GLU A 663 -12.73 20.46 12.15
CA GLU A 663 -12.41 20.18 10.76
C GLU A 663 -11.99 21.44 10.01
N THR A 664 -11.19 21.27 8.96
CA THR A 664 -10.81 22.34 8.02
C THR A 664 -10.67 21.79 6.61
N THR A 665 -10.77 22.67 5.61
CA THR A 665 -10.51 22.35 4.20
C THR A 665 -9.01 22.46 3.91
N LEU A 666 -8.46 21.45 3.25
CA LEU A 666 -7.08 21.45 2.77
C LEU A 666 -6.98 22.01 1.35
N PRO A 667 -5.80 22.54 0.93
CA PRO A 667 -5.55 22.99 -0.44
C PRO A 667 -5.77 21.90 -1.51
N ALA A 668 -5.50 20.64 -1.15
CA ALA A 668 -5.83 19.45 -1.91
C ALA A 668 -6.05 18.26 -0.96
N ALA A 669 -6.66 17.18 -1.45
CA ALA A 669 -6.95 16.02 -0.61
C ALA A 669 -5.67 15.39 -0.01
N GLY A 670 -5.68 15.18 1.30
CA GLY A 670 -4.58 14.59 2.04
C GLY A 670 -4.73 13.07 2.15
N PHE A 671 -4.04 12.32 1.28
CA PHE A 671 -4.03 10.85 1.31
C PHE A 671 -2.80 10.25 2.04
N ALA A 672 -2.14 11.07 2.84
CA ALA A 672 -1.02 10.69 3.70
C ALA A 672 -1.46 10.52 5.16
N THR A 673 -0.56 10.00 5.98
CA THR A 673 -0.71 9.98 7.45
C THR A 673 -0.16 11.30 8.01
N PRO A 674 -0.90 12.03 8.88
CA PRO A 674 -0.36 13.22 9.54
C PRO A 674 0.83 12.88 10.46
N ALA A 675 1.75 13.83 10.64
CA ALA A 675 2.81 13.73 11.65
C ALA A 675 2.55 14.74 12.77
N ILE A 676 2.91 14.39 14.00
CA ILE A 676 2.76 15.25 15.18
C ILE A 676 4.13 15.42 15.83
N TYR A 677 4.52 16.66 16.08
CA TYR A 677 5.82 16.96 16.67
C TYR A 677 5.78 18.23 17.52
N MET A 678 6.84 18.48 18.27
CA MET A 678 7.01 19.71 19.05
C MET A 678 8.33 20.39 18.68
N VAL A 679 8.29 21.71 18.51
CA VAL A 679 9.47 22.57 18.35
C VAL A 679 9.31 23.78 19.26
N ASN A 680 10.35 24.10 20.04
CA ASN A 680 10.37 25.27 20.94
C ASN A 680 9.13 25.36 21.86
N GLY A 681 8.65 24.22 22.36
CA GLY A 681 7.48 24.14 23.24
C GLY A 681 6.12 24.29 22.53
N LYS A 682 6.09 24.40 21.19
CA LYS A 682 4.87 24.48 20.39
C LYS A 682 4.63 23.17 19.65
N GLN A 683 3.43 22.59 19.82
CA GLN A 683 2.99 21.37 19.17
C GLN A 683 2.41 21.68 17.78
N TYR A 684 2.79 20.87 16.81
CA TYR A 684 2.36 20.98 15.42
C TYR A 684 1.73 19.67 14.95
N VAL A 685 0.73 19.79 14.07
CA VAL A 685 0.17 18.68 13.28
C VAL A 685 0.38 19.03 11.81
N VAL A 686 1.14 18.22 11.07
CA VAL A 686 1.45 18.47 9.66
C VAL A 686 0.91 17.35 8.76
N ILE A 687 0.44 17.72 7.57
CA ILE A 687 -0.08 16.78 6.58
C ILE A 687 0.35 17.17 5.16
N ALA A 688 0.60 16.17 4.32
CA ALA A 688 0.84 16.36 2.90
C ALA A 688 -0.49 16.44 2.12
N CYS A 689 -0.60 17.44 1.25
CA CYS A 689 -1.77 17.78 0.45
C CYS A 689 -1.46 17.56 -1.04
N GLY A 690 -1.28 16.30 -1.44
CA GLY A 690 -0.93 15.95 -2.83
C GLY A 690 -2.13 15.76 -3.78
N GLY A 691 -3.29 15.37 -3.24
CA GLY A 691 -4.48 15.07 -4.05
C GLY A 691 -4.23 14.01 -5.14
N GLY A 692 -4.84 14.20 -6.32
CA GLY A 692 -4.68 13.36 -7.51
C GLY A 692 -5.34 11.97 -7.46
N LYS A 693 -5.31 11.28 -6.31
CA LYS A 693 -6.04 10.01 -6.15
C LYS A 693 -7.56 10.25 -6.13
N LEU A 694 -8.36 9.24 -6.50
CA LEU A 694 -9.82 9.33 -6.61
C LEU A 694 -10.31 10.48 -7.52
N ASN A 695 -9.49 10.88 -8.49
CA ASN A 695 -9.72 12.02 -9.38
C ASN A 695 -9.93 13.36 -8.63
N THR A 696 -9.31 13.50 -7.45
CA THR A 696 -9.22 14.79 -6.75
C THR A 696 -8.22 15.73 -7.44
N ALA A 697 -8.37 17.04 -7.23
CA ALA A 697 -7.44 18.03 -7.75
C ALA A 697 -6.00 17.75 -7.28
N SER A 698 -5.02 17.95 -8.17
CA SER A 698 -3.60 17.94 -7.81
C SER A 698 -3.27 19.03 -6.78
N GLY A 699 -2.40 18.71 -5.82
CA GLY A 699 -1.73 19.68 -4.95
C GLY A 699 -0.27 19.29 -4.75
N ASP A 700 0.51 20.18 -4.13
CA ASP A 700 1.95 19.97 -3.95
C ASP A 700 2.47 20.49 -2.61
N SER A 701 1.55 20.71 -1.66
CA SER A 701 1.85 21.42 -0.42
C SER A 701 1.88 20.52 0.82
N TYR A 702 2.59 21.00 1.84
CA TYR A 702 2.53 20.51 3.21
C TYR A 702 1.95 21.62 4.07
N VAL A 703 0.94 21.31 4.87
CA VAL A 703 0.24 22.27 5.73
C VAL A 703 0.42 21.85 7.19
N ALA A 704 0.93 22.76 8.01
CA ALA A 704 1.06 22.55 9.45
C ALA A 704 0.07 23.41 10.23
N PHE A 705 -0.52 22.82 11.27
CA PHE A 705 -1.46 23.45 12.19
C PHE A 705 -0.87 23.51 13.59
N ALA A 706 -1.13 24.59 14.30
CA ALA A 706 -0.79 24.74 15.72
C ALA A 706 -1.78 25.69 16.42
N LEU A 707 -1.78 25.68 17.75
CA LEU A 707 -2.41 26.75 18.53
C LEU A 707 -1.67 28.07 18.27
N LYS A 708 -2.35 29.21 18.42
CA LYS A 708 -1.74 30.53 18.19
C LYS A 708 -0.59 30.79 19.16
#